data_AF-A0A7C1GKC7-F1
#
_entry.id   AF-A0A7C1GKC7-F1
#
_cell.length_a   1.000
_cell.length_b   1.000
_cell.length_c   1.000
_cell.angle_alpha   90.00
_cell.angle_beta   90.00
_cell.angle_gamma   90.00
#
_symmetry.space_group_name_H-M   'P 1'
#
loop_
_entity.id
_entity.type
_entity.pdbx_description
1 polymer ?
#
loop_
_entity_poly.entity_id
_entity_poly.type
_entity_poly.pdbx_seq_one_letter_code
_entity_poly.pdbx_strand_id
1 'polypeptide(L)'
;MMRLNSLDDFKKYKAGLENDRDTGVRTLVIPAGTCGRASGADALIHAAREAVFRNGLAGQIHLRITGCHGFCEMEPSILVEPGGIFYPKLSVENVERVVEATARGEIADELVCADPVDGAPVPRQRDIPFFKTQQRTILARSERIVPEDMATYIVVGGYGALLKALEQGDPAWTLQQVKSSGLRGRGGAGFPTGLKWEMLSKQPGKDGKYLVCNADEGDPGAYMDRSILEGNPHSILEGMLIGAYATGATEGILYVRAEYPLAIKHLRIALEQARDRGLLGDNILGADFSFDIQMVQGAGAFVCGEETALIRSIEGKMGEPKQRPPFPIQRGINGKPTCINNVETWANIPVIIGEGADNFSQVGTEKNAGTKIFSLVGKIRNTGLVEVPMGVTIKDIIYDIGGGAVGKAKIKAVQTGGPSGGCIPADMFDLPIDYDSLAKAGAIMGSGGMIVMDENTCMVDLAKYFMGFLKEESCGKCFTCRKGTQRMYEILDDISNGKATLKDIDLLEELARVVKDTTMCGLGQTAANPVLSTLRYFRKEYERHVVDKRCDAFVCANLVGASCQAACPVDTEPWRYVALIESGQLEEAYKVIREANPLPGISGRVCDRGCERQCKLGATGGEAIAIRSLKRFVTDRVDPSVYTFDKPCVAAADALTVAVIGAGPAGLSAAHYLSLRGYRVTLFEAEAEPGGMLLAAIPSYRLPREVARREVSALINENITLRCGVKLGRDITLDGLFEEGYAAVFLALGAHKSWSLGVKGEELQGVYSSIEFLKAFNLHGEQWARGRVGIIGGGNSAVDAARVAIRQADVESVALLYRRTCDEMPAYAEEVDAAIEEGIRLETLVSPVRIRYI
;
A
#
# COMPACT_ATOMS: atom_id res chain seq x y z
N MET A 1 1.78 -43.17 -24.94
CA MET A 1 0.38 -42.92 -24.51
C MET A 1 -0.53 -43.07 -25.71
N MET A 2 -1.82 -43.40 -25.52
CA MET A 2 -2.77 -43.52 -26.63
C MET A 2 -3.16 -42.12 -27.14
N ARG A 3 -3.01 -41.88 -28.45
CA ARG A 3 -3.47 -40.66 -29.13
C ARG A 3 -5.00 -40.67 -29.21
N LEU A 4 -5.65 -39.56 -28.88
CA LEU A 4 -7.09 -39.41 -28.97
C LEU A 4 -7.45 -39.00 -30.40
N ASN A 5 -8.19 -39.86 -31.12
CA ASN A 5 -8.47 -39.68 -32.55
C ASN A 5 -9.92 -39.28 -32.83
N SER A 6 -10.76 -39.16 -31.80
CA SER A 6 -12.16 -38.75 -31.92
C SER A 6 -12.63 -38.03 -30.66
N LEU A 7 -13.72 -37.27 -30.77
CA LEU A 7 -14.42 -36.68 -29.62
C LEU A 7 -14.89 -37.75 -28.63
N ASP A 8 -15.33 -38.91 -29.13
CA ASP A 8 -15.77 -40.03 -28.30
C ASP A 8 -14.62 -40.68 -27.54
N ASP A 9 -13.43 -40.77 -28.15
CA ASP A 9 -12.22 -41.25 -27.45
C ASP A 9 -11.86 -40.33 -26.29
N PHE A 10 -11.95 -39.01 -26.50
CA PHE A 10 -11.71 -38.05 -25.42
C PHE A 10 -12.72 -38.22 -24.28
N LYS A 11 -14.02 -38.37 -24.59
CA LYS A 11 -15.06 -38.59 -23.58
C LYS A 11 -14.82 -39.87 -22.79
N LYS A 12 -14.47 -40.97 -23.46
CA LYS A 12 -14.13 -42.25 -22.80
C LYS A 12 -12.90 -42.10 -21.91
N TYR A 13 -11.87 -41.41 -22.40
CA TYR A 13 -10.65 -41.16 -21.64
C TYR A 13 -10.94 -40.33 -20.37
N LYS A 14 -11.71 -39.25 -20.52
CA LYS A 14 -12.16 -38.42 -19.39
C LYS A 14 -12.96 -39.24 -18.37
N ALA A 15 -13.95 -40.02 -18.83
CA ALA A 15 -14.76 -40.86 -17.94
C ALA A 15 -13.90 -41.90 -17.19
N GLY A 16 -12.88 -42.46 -17.84
CA GLY A 16 -11.90 -43.34 -17.18
C GLY A 16 -11.16 -42.62 -16.04
N LEU A 17 -10.62 -41.43 -16.31
CA LEU A 17 -9.94 -40.62 -15.29
C LEU A 17 -10.85 -40.21 -14.13
N GLU A 18 -12.13 -39.93 -14.41
CA GLU A 18 -13.11 -39.58 -13.39
C GLU A 18 -13.48 -40.78 -12.51
N ASN A 19 -13.55 -41.98 -13.09
CA ASN A 19 -13.83 -43.23 -12.36
C ASN A 19 -12.66 -43.68 -11.48
N ASP A 20 -11.42 -43.43 -11.90
CA ASP A 20 -10.22 -43.76 -11.13
C ASP A 20 -9.98 -42.80 -9.95
N ARG A 21 -10.78 -41.72 -9.84
CA ARG A 21 -10.60 -40.69 -8.82
C ARG A 21 -11.29 -41.05 -7.52
N ASP A 22 -10.50 -41.28 -6.48
CA ASP A 22 -11.02 -41.33 -5.12
C ASP A 22 -11.26 -39.90 -4.59
N THR A 23 -12.54 -39.52 -4.50
CA THR A 23 -12.97 -38.19 -4.01
C THR A 23 -13.12 -38.13 -2.49
N GLY A 24 -13.05 -39.27 -1.80
CA GLY A 24 -13.16 -39.35 -0.34
C GLY A 24 -11.84 -39.18 0.41
N VAL A 25 -10.70 -39.33 -0.28
CA VAL A 25 -9.38 -39.28 0.34
C VAL A 25 -8.95 -37.84 0.63
N ARG A 26 -8.49 -37.62 1.87
CA ARG A 26 -8.01 -36.30 2.30
C ARG A 26 -6.74 -35.94 1.53
N THR A 27 -6.66 -34.71 1.04
CA THR A 27 -5.56 -34.23 0.21
C THR A 27 -4.94 -32.98 0.84
N LEU A 28 -3.64 -33.01 1.06
CA LEU A 28 -2.82 -31.85 1.38
C LEU A 28 -2.44 -31.16 0.07
N VAL A 29 -2.97 -29.97 -0.15
CA VAL A 29 -2.72 -29.13 -1.31
C VAL A 29 -1.67 -28.10 -0.93
N ILE A 30 -0.49 -28.17 -1.55
CA ILE A 30 0.64 -27.28 -1.27
C ILE A 30 0.87 -26.40 -2.51
N PRO A 31 0.66 -25.07 -2.41
CA PRO A 31 0.99 -24.14 -3.48
C PRO A 31 2.51 -24.02 -3.64
N ALA A 32 3.01 -24.33 -4.84
CA ALA A 32 4.43 -24.32 -5.18
C ALA A 32 4.71 -23.51 -6.45
N GLY A 33 3.95 -22.42 -6.64
CA GLY A 33 4.33 -21.34 -7.55
C GLY A 33 5.57 -20.59 -7.07
N THR A 34 6.05 -19.63 -7.85
CA THR A 34 7.29 -18.89 -7.55
C THR A 34 7.30 -18.25 -6.16
N CYS A 35 6.17 -17.67 -5.70
CA CYS A 35 6.09 -17.09 -4.35
C CYS A 35 6.19 -18.14 -3.24
N GLY A 36 5.44 -19.25 -3.35
CA GLY A 36 5.46 -20.33 -2.37
C GLY A 36 6.86 -20.95 -2.27
N ARG A 37 7.51 -21.21 -3.41
CA ARG A 37 8.89 -21.71 -3.45
C ARG A 37 9.88 -20.75 -2.80
N ALA A 38 9.78 -19.45 -3.11
CA ALA A 38 10.62 -18.43 -2.50
C ALA A 38 10.42 -18.34 -0.98
N SER A 39 9.20 -18.60 -0.48
CA SER A 39 8.88 -18.65 0.95
C SER A 39 9.16 -20.01 1.61
N GLY A 40 9.66 -21.02 0.89
CA GLY A 40 10.06 -22.32 1.46
C GLY A 40 9.10 -23.49 1.24
N ALA A 41 8.15 -23.41 0.30
CA ALA A 41 7.20 -24.49 0.00
C ALA A 41 7.88 -25.82 -0.38
N ASP A 42 9.07 -25.79 -1.02
CA ASP A 42 9.80 -27.03 -1.34
C ASP A 42 10.19 -27.81 -0.07
N ALA A 43 10.57 -27.12 1.00
CA ALA A 43 10.83 -27.75 2.29
C ALA A 43 9.56 -28.35 2.92
N LEU A 44 8.42 -27.65 2.82
CA LEU A 44 7.12 -28.17 3.27
C LEU A 44 6.70 -29.41 2.49
N ILE A 45 6.91 -29.45 1.17
CA ILE A 45 6.61 -30.61 0.33
C ILE A 45 7.41 -31.82 0.81
N HIS A 46 8.71 -31.65 1.06
CA HIS A 46 9.56 -32.72 1.57
C HIS A 46 9.09 -33.20 2.94
N ALA A 47 8.84 -32.29 3.88
CA ALA A 47 8.36 -32.63 5.22
C ALA A 47 7.00 -33.32 5.22
N ALA A 48 6.06 -32.88 4.37
CA ALA A 48 4.75 -33.50 4.24
C ALA A 48 4.86 -34.92 3.67
N ARG A 49 5.73 -35.14 2.67
CA ARG A 49 6.00 -36.48 2.12
C ARG A 49 6.58 -37.42 3.16
N GLU A 50 7.57 -36.95 3.91
CA GLU A 50 8.19 -37.73 4.98
C GLU A 50 7.20 -38.06 6.10
N ALA A 51 6.40 -37.08 6.53
CA ALA A 51 5.40 -37.27 7.59
C ALA A 51 4.32 -38.28 7.16
N VAL A 52 3.81 -38.20 5.93
CA VAL A 52 2.83 -39.18 5.42
C VAL A 52 3.43 -40.59 5.34
N PHE A 53 4.69 -40.71 4.91
CA PHE A 53 5.38 -42.00 4.83
C PHE A 53 5.65 -42.60 6.22
N ARG A 54 6.24 -41.80 7.12
CA ARG A 54 6.63 -42.22 8.48
C ARG A 54 5.44 -42.68 9.32
N ASN A 55 4.30 -42.01 9.17
CA ASN A 55 3.07 -42.33 9.90
C ASN A 55 2.24 -43.45 9.23
N GLY A 56 2.71 -44.06 8.13
CA GLY A 56 1.99 -45.13 7.45
C GLY A 56 0.66 -44.67 6.82
N LEU A 57 0.54 -43.38 6.48
CA LEU A 57 -0.69 -42.75 5.98
C LEU A 57 -0.80 -42.78 4.45
N ALA A 58 0.08 -43.55 3.78
CA ALA A 58 0.03 -43.75 2.34
C ALA A 58 -1.32 -44.37 1.93
N GLY A 59 -2.06 -43.70 1.06
CA GLY A 59 -3.41 -44.09 0.63
C GLY A 59 -4.55 -43.52 1.48
N GLN A 60 -4.26 -42.97 2.67
CA GLN A 60 -5.24 -42.24 3.49
C GLN A 60 -5.14 -40.72 3.30
N ILE A 61 -3.93 -40.23 2.98
CA ILE A 61 -3.66 -38.83 2.69
C ILE A 61 -2.91 -38.73 1.35
N HIS A 62 -3.43 -37.92 0.44
CA HIS A 62 -2.78 -37.56 -0.81
C HIS A 62 -2.06 -36.22 -0.70
N LEU A 63 -0.98 -36.04 -1.47
CA LEU A 63 -0.34 -34.75 -1.62
C LEU A 63 -0.56 -34.25 -3.05
N ARG A 64 -1.01 -33.00 -3.18
CA ARG A 64 -1.18 -32.32 -4.45
C ARG A 64 -0.35 -31.05 -4.46
N ILE A 65 0.58 -30.97 -5.40
CA ILE A 65 1.46 -29.81 -5.56
C ILE A 65 0.87 -28.96 -6.69
N THR A 66 0.54 -27.71 -6.38
CA THR A 66 -0.25 -26.85 -7.27
C THR A 66 0.48 -25.54 -7.57
N GLY A 67 -0.11 -24.68 -8.40
CA GLY A 67 0.37 -23.32 -8.62
C GLY A 67 0.16 -22.40 -7.41
N CYS A 68 0.36 -21.10 -7.63
CA CYS A 68 0.07 -20.07 -6.64
C CYS A 68 -1.45 -19.97 -6.38
N HIS A 69 -1.86 -19.92 -5.10
CA HIS A 69 -3.27 -19.69 -4.71
C HIS A 69 -3.62 -18.21 -4.59
N GLY A 70 -2.62 -17.32 -4.57
CA GLY A 70 -2.80 -15.88 -4.60
C GLY A 70 -2.61 -15.18 -3.26
N PHE A 71 -2.74 -15.83 -2.11
CA PHE A 71 -2.50 -15.17 -0.82
C PHE A 71 -1.01 -15.18 -0.43
N CYS A 72 -0.20 -14.47 -1.21
CA CYS A 72 1.27 -14.52 -1.14
C CYS A 72 1.84 -14.13 0.23
N GLU A 73 1.21 -13.19 0.94
CA GLU A 73 1.61 -12.80 2.30
C GLU A 73 1.56 -13.98 3.29
N MET A 74 0.71 -14.97 3.05
CA MET A 74 0.49 -16.12 3.96
C MET A 74 1.27 -17.37 3.55
N GLU A 75 2.16 -17.28 2.56
CA GLU A 75 3.02 -18.39 2.16
C GLU A 75 4.23 -18.55 3.10
N PRO A 76 4.75 -19.78 3.29
CA PRO A 76 4.29 -21.04 2.70
C PRO A 76 3.07 -21.60 3.45
N SER A 77 2.12 -22.20 2.71
CA SER A 77 0.83 -22.64 3.25
C SER A 77 0.45 -24.07 2.87
N ILE A 78 -0.53 -24.65 3.57
CA ILE A 78 -1.16 -25.93 3.22
C ILE A 78 -2.68 -25.76 3.26
N LEU A 79 -3.36 -26.19 2.19
CA LEU A 79 -4.82 -26.27 2.11
C LEU A 79 -5.24 -27.76 2.17
N VAL A 80 -6.17 -28.11 3.06
CA VAL A 80 -6.65 -29.49 3.22
C VAL A 80 -8.04 -29.66 2.60
N GLU A 81 -8.14 -30.60 1.67
CA GLU A 81 -9.40 -31.05 1.06
C GLU A 81 -9.76 -32.48 1.54
N PRO A 82 -11.05 -32.87 1.61
CA PRO A 82 -12.23 -32.00 1.58
C PRO A 82 -12.39 -31.26 2.92
N GLY A 83 -12.89 -30.03 2.89
CA GLY A 83 -13.09 -29.20 4.08
C GLY A 83 -12.60 -27.77 3.91
N GLY A 84 -11.60 -27.58 3.04
CA GLY A 84 -11.04 -26.27 2.70
C GLY A 84 -10.32 -25.64 3.89
N ILE A 85 -9.62 -26.46 4.69
CA ILE A 85 -8.93 -25.97 5.89
C ILE A 85 -7.59 -25.36 5.50
N PHE A 86 -7.37 -24.10 5.83
CA PHE A 86 -6.21 -23.34 5.39
C PHE A 86 -5.24 -23.06 6.55
N TYR A 87 -4.01 -23.52 6.39
CA TYR A 87 -2.91 -23.34 7.33
C TYR A 87 -1.86 -22.39 6.73
N PRO A 88 -1.86 -21.09 7.12
CA PRO A 88 -0.91 -20.09 6.62
C PRO A 88 0.45 -20.16 7.33
N LYS A 89 1.48 -19.55 6.73
CA LYS A 89 2.81 -19.28 7.32
C LYS A 89 3.38 -20.47 8.11
N LEU A 90 3.25 -21.66 7.55
CA LEU A 90 3.64 -22.90 8.22
C LEU A 90 5.15 -23.05 8.26
N SER A 91 5.67 -23.39 9.44
CA SER A 91 7.04 -23.85 9.59
C SER A 91 7.13 -25.37 9.35
N VAL A 92 8.33 -25.84 9.01
CA VAL A 92 8.57 -27.26 8.68
C VAL A 92 8.18 -28.18 9.84
N GLU A 93 8.39 -27.74 11.08
CA GLU A 93 8.12 -28.50 12.31
C GLU A 93 6.62 -28.69 12.55
N ASN A 94 5.78 -27.77 12.06
CA ASN A 94 4.34 -27.84 12.24
C ASN A 94 3.65 -28.71 11.17
N VAL A 95 4.35 -29.11 10.11
CA VAL A 95 3.79 -29.95 9.03
C VAL A 95 3.34 -31.32 9.56
N GLU A 96 4.12 -31.94 10.45
CA GLU A 96 3.78 -33.25 11.04
C GLU A 96 2.46 -33.18 11.82
N ARG A 97 2.24 -32.10 12.57
CA ARG A 97 0.99 -31.85 13.30
C ARG A 97 -0.21 -31.71 12.35
N VAL A 98 -0.05 -30.99 11.25
CA VAL A 98 -1.10 -30.85 10.22
C VAL A 98 -1.43 -32.20 9.59
N VAL A 99 -0.43 -33.02 9.30
CA VAL A 99 -0.60 -34.37 8.76
C VAL A 99 -1.36 -35.28 9.74
N GLU A 100 -0.99 -35.27 11.02
CA GLU A 100 -1.67 -36.02 12.06
C GLU A 100 -3.13 -35.57 12.27
N ALA A 101 -3.37 -34.27 12.37
CA ALA A 101 -4.71 -33.71 12.51
C ALA A 101 -5.59 -34.09 11.31
N THR A 102 -5.03 -33.99 10.09
CA THR A 102 -5.70 -34.41 8.85
C THR A 102 -6.04 -35.91 8.86
N ALA A 103 -5.14 -36.76 9.36
CA ALA A 103 -5.41 -38.20 9.48
C ALA A 103 -6.58 -38.48 10.44
N ARG A 104 -6.65 -37.76 11.57
CA ARG A 104 -7.75 -37.87 12.55
C ARG A 104 -9.05 -37.20 12.10
N GLY A 105 -9.00 -36.34 11.09
CA GLY A 105 -10.15 -35.51 10.67
C GLY A 105 -10.42 -34.34 11.63
N GLU A 106 -9.40 -33.93 12.37
CA GLU A 106 -9.40 -32.81 13.30
C GLU A 106 -8.78 -31.56 12.65
N ILE A 107 -9.00 -30.40 13.29
CA ILE A 107 -8.39 -29.13 12.89
C ILE A 107 -7.35 -28.76 13.94
N ALA A 108 -6.16 -28.39 13.51
CA ALA A 108 -5.16 -27.80 14.40
C ALA A 108 -5.48 -26.30 14.55
N ASP A 109 -6.41 -25.96 15.45
CA ASP A 109 -6.96 -24.60 15.62
C ASP A 109 -5.88 -23.55 15.92
N GLU A 110 -4.77 -23.95 16.52
CA GLU A 110 -3.63 -23.09 16.81
C GLU A 110 -2.77 -22.74 15.57
N LEU A 111 -2.99 -23.43 14.44
CA LEU A 111 -2.24 -23.25 13.18
C LEU A 111 -3.07 -22.61 12.07
N VAL A 112 -4.37 -22.40 12.27
CA VAL A 112 -5.24 -21.77 11.25
C VAL A 112 -5.20 -20.24 11.35
N CYS A 113 -5.74 -19.55 10.34
CA CYS A 113 -5.91 -18.10 10.40
C CYS A 113 -6.73 -17.69 11.63
N ALA A 114 -6.38 -16.56 12.25
CA ALA A 114 -7.21 -15.93 13.28
C ALA A 114 -7.96 -14.73 12.69
N ASP A 115 -9.18 -14.47 13.15
CA ASP A 115 -9.93 -13.28 12.81
C ASP A 115 -9.23 -12.03 13.39
N PRO A 116 -9.00 -10.99 12.58
CA PRO A 116 -8.31 -9.79 13.06
C PRO A 116 -9.10 -8.95 14.09
N VAL A 117 -10.39 -9.19 14.28
CA VAL A 117 -11.26 -8.42 15.19
C VAL A 117 -11.34 -9.05 16.58
N ASP A 118 -11.63 -10.35 16.66
CA ASP A 118 -11.86 -11.04 17.94
C ASP A 118 -10.85 -12.17 18.23
N GLY A 119 -9.93 -12.47 17.30
CA GLY A 119 -8.91 -13.48 17.44
C GLY A 119 -9.42 -14.92 17.32
N ALA A 120 -10.68 -15.13 16.93
CA ALA A 120 -11.25 -16.46 16.78
C ALA A 120 -10.60 -17.22 15.61
N PRO A 121 -10.43 -18.55 15.70
CA PRO A 121 -9.89 -19.34 14.61
C PRO A 121 -10.86 -19.35 13.41
N VAL A 122 -10.34 -19.03 12.23
CA VAL A 122 -11.00 -19.07 10.93
C VAL A 122 -10.37 -20.19 10.11
N PRO A 123 -10.80 -21.45 10.32
CA PRO A 123 -10.14 -22.60 9.72
C PRO A 123 -10.36 -22.71 8.23
N ARG A 124 -11.49 -22.22 7.71
CA ARG A 124 -11.91 -22.43 6.33
C ARG A 124 -11.45 -21.30 5.43
N GLN A 125 -10.82 -21.64 4.31
CA GLN A 125 -10.29 -20.70 3.32
C GLN A 125 -11.34 -19.67 2.86
N ARG A 126 -12.56 -20.13 2.54
CA ARG A 126 -13.67 -19.27 2.07
C ARG A 126 -14.14 -18.22 3.08
N ASP A 127 -13.88 -18.45 4.37
CA ASP A 127 -14.35 -17.58 5.45
C ASP A 127 -13.31 -16.51 5.79
N ILE A 128 -12.06 -16.68 5.32
CA ILE A 128 -10.98 -15.70 5.47
C ILE A 128 -11.31 -14.45 4.64
N PRO A 129 -11.24 -13.23 5.23
CA PRO A 129 -11.58 -11.98 4.54
C PRO A 129 -10.94 -11.81 3.16
N PHE A 130 -9.66 -12.19 3.02
CA PHE A 130 -8.94 -12.12 1.75
C PHE A 130 -9.62 -12.90 0.62
N PHE A 131 -10.18 -14.08 0.89
CA PHE A 131 -10.84 -14.91 -0.13
C PHE A 131 -12.34 -14.67 -0.23
N LYS A 132 -12.99 -14.31 0.89
CA LYS A 132 -14.45 -14.25 1.04
C LYS A 132 -15.13 -13.27 0.06
N THR A 133 -14.50 -12.14 -0.22
CA THR A 133 -15.05 -11.06 -1.07
C THR A 133 -14.59 -11.14 -2.52
N GLN A 134 -13.73 -12.11 -2.87
CA GLN A 134 -13.27 -12.32 -4.24
C GLN A 134 -14.25 -13.19 -5.04
N GLN A 135 -14.33 -12.95 -6.35
CA GLN A 135 -15.00 -13.83 -7.29
C GLN A 135 -13.95 -14.52 -8.16
N ARG A 136 -13.48 -15.68 -7.70
CA ARG A 136 -12.33 -16.38 -8.30
C ARG A 136 -12.76 -17.36 -9.39
N THR A 137 -12.91 -16.89 -10.61
CA THR A 137 -13.31 -17.69 -11.78
C THR A 137 -12.11 -18.41 -12.42
N ILE A 138 -10.96 -17.75 -12.48
CA ILE A 138 -9.73 -18.31 -13.08
C ILE A 138 -8.84 -18.91 -12.00
N LEU A 139 -8.52 -18.15 -10.94
CA LEU A 139 -7.52 -18.55 -9.95
C LEU A 139 -7.91 -19.79 -9.14
N ALA A 140 -9.21 -19.93 -8.81
CA ALA A 140 -9.70 -21.07 -8.03
C ALA A 140 -9.51 -22.42 -8.74
N ARG A 141 -9.43 -22.43 -10.09
CA ARG A 141 -9.21 -23.66 -10.84
C ARG A 141 -7.79 -24.21 -10.61
N SER A 142 -6.80 -23.33 -10.45
CA SER A 142 -5.40 -23.70 -10.24
C SER A 142 -5.15 -24.49 -8.95
N GLU A 143 -6.00 -24.33 -7.93
CA GLU A 143 -5.90 -25.05 -6.66
C GLU A 143 -6.18 -26.56 -6.80
N ARG A 144 -6.83 -26.96 -7.90
CA ARG A 144 -7.27 -28.34 -8.13
C ARG A 144 -6.40 -29.07 -9.16
N ILE A 145 -5.39 -28.39 -9.71
CA ILE A 145 -4.61 -28.85 -10.87
C ILE A 145 -3.15 -29.02 -10.46
N VAL A 146 -2.56 -30.13 -10.87
CA VAL A 146 -1.11 -30.30 -10.84
C VAL A 146 -0.58 -29.79 -12.20
N PRO A 147 0.20 -28.71 -12.24
CA PRO A 147 0.56 -28.05 -13.51
C PRO A 147 1.32 -28.95 -14.50
N GLU A 148 2.00 -29.98 -14.00
CA GLU A 148 2.79 -30.93 -14.77
C GLU A 148 1.98 -32.18 -15.22
N ASP A 149 0.69 -32.27 -14.87
CA ASP A 149 -0.17 -33.40 -15.21
C ASP A 149 -1.50 -32.97 -15.86
N MET A 150 -1.57 -33.11 -17.18
CA MET A 150 -2.77 -32.88 -17.99
C MET A 150 -4.02 -33.63 -17.49
N ALA A 151 -3.88 -34.82 -16.91
CA ALA A 151 -5.04 -35.60 -16.44
C ALA A 151 -5.82 -34.84 -15.36
N THR A 152 -5.12 -34.14 -14.46
CA THR A 152 -5.76 -33.32 -13.42
C THR A 152 -6.60 -32.18 -14.01
N TYR A 153 -6.15 -31.57 -15.12
CA TYR A 153 -6.91 -30.53 -15.82
C TYR A 153 -8.19 -31.10 -16.46
N ILE A 154 -8.10 -32.24 -17.14
CA ILE A 154 -9.26 -32.90 -17.78
C ILE A 154 -10.33 -33.27 -16.76
N VAL A 155 -9.90 -33.81 -15.61
CA VAL A 155 -10.78 -34.25 -14.51
C VAL A 155 -11.56 -33.08 -13.89
N VAL A 156 -11.02 -31.85 -13.91
CA VAL A 156 -11.75 -30.66 -13.43
C VAL A 156 -12.57 -29.99 -14.54
N GLY A 157 -12.73 -30.64 -15.69
CA GLY A 157 -13.53 -30.15 -16.82
C GLY A 157 -12.73 -29.51 -17.95
N GLY A 158 -11.39 -29.52 -17.89
CA GLY A 158 -10.51 -29.00 -18.92
C GLY A 158 -10.69 -29.69 -20.29
N TYR A 159 -10.50 -28.92 -21.36
CA TYR A 159 -10.83 -29.26 -22.75
C TYR A 159 -12.32 -29.53 -23.04
N GLY A 160 -13.19 -29.50 -22.02
CA GLY A 160 -14.64 -29.64 -22.21
C GLY A 160 -15.22 -28.49 -23.05
N ALA A 161 -14.66 -27.28 -22.94
CA ALA A 161 -15.11 -26.14 -23.74
C ALA A 161 -14.67 -26.28 -25.20
N LEU A 162 -13.47 -26.82 -25.45
CA LEU A 162 -13.04 -27.19 -26.80
C LEU A 162 -13.97 -28.24 -27.42
N LEU A 163 -14.31 -29.30 -26.68
CA LEU A 163 -15.25 -30.32 -27.15
C LEU A 163 -16.60 -29.69 -27.52
N LYS A 164 -17.15 -28.83 -26.66
CA LYS A 164 -18.40 -28.12 -26.92
C LYS A 164 -18.33 -27.29 -28.21
N ALA A 165 -17.22 -26.57 -28.45
CA ALA A 165 -17.04 -25.79 -29.66
C ALA A 165 -17.00 -26.68 -30.92
N LEU A 166 -16.27 -27.80 -30.87
CA LEU A 166 -16.17 -28.75 -31.98
C LEU A 166 -17.49 -29.50 -32.27
N GLU A 167 -18.24 -29.86 -31.23
CA GLU A 167 -19.54 -30.53 -31.35
C GLU A 167 -20.63 -29.64 -31.98
N GLN A 168 -20.60 -28.33 -31.72
CA GLN A 168 -21.49 -27.39 -32.40
C GLN A 168 -21.22 -27.33 -33.90
N GLY A 169 -19.97 -27.59 -34.33
CA GLY A 169 -19.57 -27.68 -35.73
C GLY A 169 -19.51 -26.36 -36.50
N ASP A 170 -19.85 -25.24 -35.86
CA ASP A 170 -19.83 -23.90 -36.47
C ASP A 170 -18.81 -22.96 -35.78
N PRO A 171 -17.68 -22.62 -36.44
CA PRO A 171 -16.74 -21.60 -35.96
C PRO A 171 -17.38 -20.24 -35.70
N ALA A 172 -18.41 -19.85 -36.46
CA ALA A 172 -19.09 -18.57 -36.31
C ALA A 172 -19.87 -18.50 -34.99
N TRP A 173 -20.44 -19.63 -34.53
CA TRP A 173 -21.04 -19.73 -33.21
C TRP A 173 -20.03 -19.42 -32.10
N THR A 174 -18.84 -20.02 -32.16
CA THR A 174 -17.77 -19.78 -31.16
C THR A 174 -17.36 -18.31 -31.14
N LEU A 175 -17.18 -17.71 -32.32
CA LEU A 175 -16.88 -16.28 -32.44
C LEU A 175 -17.99 -15.40 -31.84
N GLN A 176 -19.25 -15.74 -32.09
CA GLN A 176 -20.41 -15.01 -31.56
C GLN A 176 -20.50 -15.14 -30.04
N GLN A 177 -20.15 -16.28 -29.44
CA GLN A 177 -20.09 -16.43 -27.98
C GLN A 177 -19.05 -15.47 -27.36
N VAL A 178 -17.83 -15.42 -27.91
CA VAL A 178 -16.79 -14.50 -27.41
C VAL A 178 -17.15 -13.03 -27.65
N LYS A 179 -17.88 -12.72 -28.73
CA LYS A 179 -18.37 -11.37 -28.99
C LYS A 179 -19.49 -10.96 -28.02
N SER A 180 -20.43 -11.85 -27.76
CA SER A 180 -21.59 -11.60 -26.89
C SER A 180 -21.19 -11.56 -25.40
N SER A 181 -20.09 -12.21 -25.02
CA SER A 181 -19.59 -12.17 -23.64
C SER A 181 -19.06 -10.79 -23.23
N GLY A 182 -18.78 -9.90 -24.20
CA GLY A 182 -18.24 -8.57 -23.91
C GLY A 182 -16.78 -8.58 -23.40
N LEU A 183 -16.05 -9.69 -23.57
CA LEU A 183 -14.65 -9.79 -23.13
C LEU A 183 -13.78 -8.71 -23.79
N ARG A 184 -13.08 -7.94 -22.95
CA ARG A 184 -12.06 -6.97 -23.35
C ARG A 184 -10.67 -7.52 -23.05
N GLY A 185 -9.69 -7.21 -23.91
CA GLY A 185 -8.31 -7.66 -23.75
C GLY A 185 -7.71 -7.25 -22.41
N ARG A 186 -7.19 -8.24 -21.66
CA ARG A 186 -6.74 -8.09 -20.27
C ARG A 186 -5.31 -7.57 -20.09
N GLY A 187 -4.56 -7.39 -21.18
CA GLY A 187 -3.21 -6.82 -21.18
C GLY A 187 -3.14 -5.28 -21.17
N GLY A 188 -4.21 -4.59 -20.75
CA GLY A 188 -4.18 -3.14 -20.51
C GLY A 188 -5.03 -2.27 -21.44
N ALA A 189 -4.94 -2.43 -22.77
CA ALA A 189 -5.65 -1.56 -23.71
C ALA A 189 -7.18 -1.76 -23.73
N GLY A 190 -7.68 -2.90 -23.27
CA GLY A 190 -9.11 -3.17 -23.21
C GLY A 190 -9.82 -3.19 -24.56
N PHE A 191 -9.15 -3.62 -25.65
CA PHE A 191 -9.83 -3.76 -26.95
C PHE A 191 -10.81 -4.97 -26.92
N PRO A 192 -12.03 -4.87 -27.50
CA PRO A 192 -12.98 -5.99 -27.51
C PRO A 192 -12.44 -7.23 -28.23
N THR A 193 -12.29 -8.34 -27.52
CA THR A 193 -11.64 -9.56 -28.03
C THR A 193 -12.43 -10.19 -29.18
N GLY A 194 -13.76 -10.31 -29.04
CA GLY A 194 -14.60 -10.87 -30.10
C GLY A 194 -14.56 -10.08 -31.41
N LEU A 195 -14.48 -8.76 -31.34
CA LEU A 195 -14.30 -7.91 -32.52
C LEU A 195 -12.92 -8.13 -33.15
N LYS A 196 -11.87 -8.26 -32.34
CA LYS A 196 -10.50 -8.56 -32.82
C LYS A 196 -10.46 -9.87 -33.59
N TRP A 197 -11.12 -10.90 -33.07
CA TRP A 197 -11.21 -12.21 -33.71
C TRP A 197 -12.07 -12.19 -34.98
N GLU A 198 -13.15 -11.42 -34.99
CA GLU A 198 -13.98 -11.22 -36.20
C GLU A 198 -13.18 -10.54 -37.32
N MET A 199 -12.33 -9.57 -36.97
CA MET A 199 -11.45 -8.94 -37.96
C MET A 199 -10.42 -9.93 -38.53
N LEU A 200 -9.90 -10.85 -37.71
CA LEU A 200 -8.97 -11.90 -38.14
C LEU A 200 -9.65 -12.98 -38.98
N SER A 201 -10.85 -13.42 -38.60
CA SER A 201 -11.57 -14.47 -39.33
C SER A 201 -11.86 -14.06 -40.78
N LYS A 202 -12.16 -12.77 -40.99
CA LYS A 202 -12.39 -12.16 -42.32
C LYS A 202 -11.13 -11.99 -43.17
N GLN A 203 -9.92 -12.14 -42.62
CA GLN A 203 -8.69 -12.03 -43.41
C GLN A 203 -8.46 -13.28 -44.27
N PRO A 204 -7.84 -13.12 -45.46
CA PRO A 204 -7.48 -14.26 -46.30
C PRO A 204 -6.51 -15.19 -45.56
N GLY A 205 -6.80 -16.49 -45.55
CA GLY A 205 -6.03 -17.50 -44.82
C GLY A 205 -5.26 -18.48 -45.69
N LYS A 206 -5.07 -18.21 -47.01
CA LYS A 206 -4.43 -19.16 -47.94
C LYS A 206 -3.05 -19.63 -47.50
N ASP A 207 -2.28 -18.75 -46.86
CA ASP A 207 -0.92 -19.03 -46.39
C ASP A 207 -0.88 -19.34 -44.87
N GLY A 208 -2.04 -19.54 -44.23
CA GLY A 208 -2.19 -19.68 -42.78
C GLY A 208 -2.36 -18.36 -42.03
N LYS A 209 -2.79 -18.45 -40.77
CA LYS A 209 -2.92 -17.30 -39.84
C LYS A 209 -2.28 -17.64 -38.50
N TYR A 210 -1.79 -16.61 -37.80
CA TYR A 210 -1.17 -16.76 -36.48
C TYR A 210 -2.07 -16.31 -35.34
N LEU A 211 -2.08 -17.08 -34.26
CA LEU A 211 -2.49 -16.62 -32.93
C LEU A 211 -1.28 -16.51 -32.03
N VAL A 212 -1.22 -15.45 -31.24
CA VAL A 212 -0.13 -15.23 -30.30
C VAL A 212 -0.68 -15.02 -28.90
N CYS A 213 -0.15 -15.78 -27.97
CA CYS A 213 -0.28 -15.52 -26.53
C CYS A 213 0.93 -14.70 -26.08
N ASN A 214 0.65 -13.44 -25.73
CA ASN A 214 1.64 -12.53 -25.18
C ASN A 214 1.73 -12.75 -23.66
N ALA A 215 2.80 -13.40 -23.23
CA ALA A 215 3.18 -13.63 -21.83
C ALA A 215 4.44 -12.84 -21.43
N ASP A 216 4.64 -11.67 -22.03
CA ASP A 216 5.69 -10.72 -21.65
C ASP A 216 5.18 -9.75 -20.58
N GLU A 217 4.82 -10.29 -19.40
CA GLU A 217 4.36 -9.53 -18.24
C GLU A 217 5.56 -8.81 -17.59
N GLY A 218 6.00 -7.74 -18.24
CA GLY A 218 7.20 -6.99 -17.88
C GLY A 218 7.00 -5.91 -16.80
N ASP A 219 5.76 -5.65 -16.37
CA ASP A 219 5.44 -4.60 -15.39
C ASP A 219 5.96 -4.97 -13.97
N PRO A 220 6.81 -4.14 -13.34
CA PRO A 220 7.10 -4.17 -11.91
C PRO A 220 5.84 -4.33 -11.05
N GLY A 221 5.85 -5.34 -10.18
CA GLY A 221 4.73 -5.66 -9.30
C GLY A 221 3.59 -6.46 -9.94
N ALA A 222 3.63 -6.75 -11.24
CA ALA A 222 2.68 -7.65 -11.91
C ALA A 222 3.23 -9.08 -11.97
N TYR A 223 2.38 -10.06 -11.65
CA TYR A 223 2.70 -11.48 -11.72
C TYR A 223 1.45 -12.36 -11.89
N MET A 224 0.36 -11.82 -12.41
CA MET A 224 -0.89 -12.56 -12.58
C MET A 224 -0.81 -13.52 -13.76
N ASP A 225 -0.21 -13.11 -14.88
CA ASP A 225 0.00 -13.98 -16.03
C ASP A 225 0.96 -15.10 -15.64
N ARG A 226 2.05 -14.76 -14.92
CA ARG A 226 2.98 -15.74 -14.35
C ARG A 226 2.23 -16.81 -13.56
N SER A 227 1.38 -16.42 -12.63
CA SER A 227 0.67 -17.37 -11.75
C SER A 227 -0.29 -18.28 -12.51
N ILE A 228 -0.92 -17.79 -13.59
CA ILE A 228 -1.76 -18.64 -14.45
C ILE A 228 -0.91 -19.63 -15.23
N LEU A 229 0.21 -19.21 -15.82
CA LEU A 229 1.09 -20.09 -16.59
C LEU A 229 1.78 -21.14 -15.71
N GLU A 230 2.15 -20.76 -14.49
CA GLU A 230 2.71 -21.68 -13.51
C GLU A 230 1.65 -22.64 -12.94
N GLY A 231 0.41 -22.20 -12.74
CA GLY A 231 -0.63 -23.01 -12.10
C GLY A 231 -1.49 -23.84 -13.04
N ASN A 232 -1.80 -23.32 -14.22
CA ASN A 232 -2.75 -23.92 -15.15
C ASN A 232 -2.39 -23.61 -16.62
N PRO A 233 -1.25 -24.13 -17.12
CA PRO A 233 -0.80 -23.89 -18.50
C PRO A 233 -1.80 -24.42 -19.54
N HIS A 234 -2.50 -25.52 -19.26
CA HIS A 234 -3.45 -26.11 -20.19
C HIS A 234 -4.68 -25.23 -20.46
N SER A 235 -5.10 -24.38 -19.52
CA SER A 235 -6.18 -23.41 -19.77
C SER A 235 -5.84 -22.43 -20.90
N ILE A 236 -4.57 -22.06 -21.03
CA ILE A 236 -4.09 -21.17 -22.09
C ILE A 236 -4.07 -21.92 -23.43
N LEU A 237 -3.59 -23.17 -23.44
CA LEU A 237 -3.59 -24.01 -24.65
C LEU A 237 -5.02 -24.25 -25.16
N GLU A 238 -5.96 -24.57 -24.26
CA GLU A 238 -7.37 -24.74 -24.61
C GLU A 238 -7.98 -23.45 -25.16
N GLY A 239 -7.71 -22.30 -24.53
CA GLY A 239 -8.17 -21.01 -25.03
C GLY A 239 -7.64 -20.70 -26.43
N MET A 240 -6.36 -20.98 -26.69
CA MET A 240 -5.76 -20.81 -28.02
C MET A 240 -6.35 -21.76 -29.06
N LEU A 241 -6.63 -23.01 -28.69
CA LEU A 241 -7.29 -24.00 -29.56
C LEU A 241 -8.70 -23.55 -29.97
N ILE A 242 -9.50 -23.08 -29.01
CA ILE A 242 -10.83 -22.52 -29.27
C ILE A 242 -10.74 -21.29 -30.18
N GLY A 243 -9.78 -20.41 -29.93
CA GLY A 243 -9.56 -19.23 -30.77
C GLY A 243 -9.12 -19.60 -32.19
N ALA A 244 -8.28 -20.62 -32.33
CA ALA A 244 -7.84 -21.12 -33.63
C ALA A 244 -9.01 -21.67 -34.43
N TYR A 245 -9.86 -22.48 -33.79
CA TYR A 245 -11.09 -22.99 -34.38
C TYR A 245 -12.00 -21.84 -34.84
N ALA A 246 -12.22 -20.83 -33.99
CA ALA A 246 -13.10 -19.68 -34.31
C ALA A 246 -12.57 -18.76 -35.42
N THR A 247 -11.25 -18.64 -35.58
CA THR A 247 -10.62 -17.67 -36.50
C THR A 247 -10.05 -18.30 -37.78
N GLY A 248 -9.97 -19.63 -37.82
CA GLY A 248 -9.31 -20.39 -38.88
C GLY A 248 -7.79 -20.22 -38.88
N ALA A 249 -7.20 -20.06 -37.69
CA ALA A 249 -5.74 -20.01 -37.55
C ALA A 249 -5.16 -21.41 -37.47
N THR A 250 -3.98 -21.58 -38.05
CA THR A 250 -3.29 -22.88 -38.18
C THR A 250 -2.02 -22.94 -37.33
N GLU A 251 -1.49 -21.78 -36.94
CA GLU A 251 -0.23 -21.67 -36.21
C GLU A 251 -0.40 -20.78 -34.97
N GLY A 252 0.11 -21.26 -33.84
CA GLY A 252 0.10 -20.56 -32.55
C GLY A 252 1.51 -20.24 -32.06
N ILE A 253 1.67 -19.12 -31.37
CA ILE A 253 2.92 -18.77 -30.69
C ILE A 253 2.66 -18.37 -29.25
N LEU A 254 3.36 -19.01 -28.32
CA LEU A 254 3.48 -18.59 -26.92
C LEU A 254 4.77 -17.78 -26.78
N TYR A 255 4.67 -16.46 -26.65
CA TYR A 255 5.83 -15.60 -26.39
C TYR A 255 5.96 -15.40 -24.88
N VAL A 256 6.97 -16.03 -24.28
CA VAL A 256 7.15 -16.07 -22.81
C VAL A 256 8.47 -15.41 -22.44
N ARG A 257 8.45 -14.50 -21.48
CA ARG A 257 9.67 -13.83 -21.01
C ARG A 257 10.65 -14.80 -20.33
N ALA A 258 11.95 -14.54 -20.49
CA ALA A 258 12.99 -15.44 -19.97
C ALA A 258 13.04 -15.52 -18.43
N GLU A 259 12.52 -14.50 -17.75
CA GLU A 259 12.52 -14.38 -16.29
C GLU A 259 11.50 -15.30 -15.61
N TYR A 260 10.68 -16.04 -16.38
CA TYR A 260 9.70 -17.00 -15.86
C TYR A 260 10.12 -18.47 -16.12
N PRO A 261 11.22 -18.96 -15.51
CA PRO A 261 11.73 -20.31 -15.78
C PRO A 261 10.74 -21.41 -15.40
N LEU A 262 9.97 -21.22 -14.32
CA LEU A 262 8.97 -22.20 -13.87
C LEU A 262 7.79 -22.29 -14.85
N ALA A 263 7.27 -21.15 -15.32
CA ALA A 263 6.22 -21.11 -16.33
C ALA A 263 6.69 -21.76 -17.64
N ILE A 264 7.92 -21.47 -18.09
CA ILE A 264 8.53 -22.09 -19.27
C ILE A 264 8.59 -23.61 -19.13
N LYS A 265 9.00 -24.11 -17.95
CA LYS A 265 9.04 -25.55 -17.66
C LYS A 265 7.65 -26.18 -17.80
N HIS A 266 6.64 -25.62 -17.12
CA HIS A 266 5.28 -26.17 -17.13
C HIS A 266 4.65 -26.09 -18.52
N LEU A 267 4.86 -25.01 -19.26
CA LEU A 267 4.37 -24.87 -20.64
C LEU A 267 4.98 -25.90 -21.60
N ARG A 268 6.29 -26.20 -21.49
CA ARG A 268 6.93 -27.25 -22.30
C ARG A 268 6.27 -28.61 -22.06
N ILE A 269 6.09 -28.99 -20.80
CA ILE A 269 5.43 -30.23 -20.42
C ILE A 269 4.00 -30.26 -20.95
N ALA A 270 3.24 -29.18 -20.77
CA ALA A 270 1.85 -29.09 -21.23
C ALA A 270 1.72 -29.20 -22.77
N LEU A 271 2.64 -28.56 -23.51
CA LEU A 271 2.68 -28.64 -24.99
C LEU A 271 3.01 -30.06 -25.47
N GLU A 272 3.99 -30.72 -24.85
CA GLU A 272 4.33 -32.12 -25.15
C GLU A 272 3.15 -33.06 -24.87
N GLN A 273 2.53 -32.94 -23.69
CA GLN A 273 1.35 -33.74 -23.32
C GLN A 273 0.17 -33.53 -24.27
N ALA A 274 -0.11 -32.29 -24.68
CA ALA A 274 -1.19 -31.99 -25.61
C ALA A 274 -0.92 -32.58 -27.01
N ARG A 275 0.33 -32.53 -27.50
CA ARG A 275 0.72 -33.16 -28.78
C ARG A 275 0.62 -34.68 -28.73
N ASP A 276 1.18 -35.30 -27.69
CA ASP A 276 1.17 -36.76 -27.52
C ASP A 276 -0.24 -37.35 -27.47
N ARG A 277 -1.22 -36.54 -27.04
CA ARG A 277 -2.62 -36.94 -26.93
C ARG A 277 -3.48 -36.53 -28.12
N GLY A 278 -2.92 -35.86 -29.13
CA GLY A 278 -3.65 -35.46 -30.33
C GLY A 278 -4.55 -34.24 -30.13
N LEU A 279 -4.27 -33.41 -29.13
CA LEU A 279 -4.94 -32.12 -28.89
C LEU A 279 -4.24 -30.95 -29.60
N LEU A 280 -3.02 -31.16 -30.08
CA LEU A 280 -2.26 -30.23 -30.93
C LEU A 280 -1.70 -30.97 -32.15
N GLY A 281 -1.47 -30.24 -33.23
CA GLY A 281 -1.00 -30.76 -34.51
C GLY A 281 -2.14 -30.99 -35.50
N ASP A 282 -2.02 -32.06 -36.29
CA ASP A 282 -2.96 -32.35 -37.38
C ASP A 282 -4.18 -33.16 -36.92
N ASN A 283 -5.34 -32.86 -37.50
CA ASN A 283 -6.61 -33.57 -37.33
C ASN A 283 -6.99 -33.75 -35.85
N ILE A 284 -7.08 -32.62 -35.14
CA ILE A 284 -7.32 -32.57 -33.70
C ILE A 284 -8.65 -33.26 -33.38
N LEU A 285 -8.59 -34.31 -32.55
CA LEU A 285 -9.73 -35.16 -32.17
C LEU A 285 -10.55 -35.68 -33.38
N GLY A 286 -9.88 -35.91 -34.52
CA GLY A 286 -10.52 -36.42 -35.74
C GLY A 286 -11.40 -35.40 -36.48
N ALA A 287 -11.37 -34.13 -36.07
CA ALA A 287 -12.02 -33.04 -36.79
C ALA A 287 -11.14 -32.56 -37.97
N ASP A 288 -11.75 -31.92 -38.97
CA ASP A 288 -11.05 -31.21 -40.06
C ASP A 288 -10.51 -29.86 -39.55
N PHE A 289 -9.67 -29.93 -38.52
CA PHE A 289 -9.08 -28.81 -37.81
C PHE A 289 -7.67 -29.17 -37.35
N SER A 290 -6.70 -28.35 -37.73
CA SER A 290 -5.28 -28.51 -37.37
C SER A 290 -4.74 -27.21 -36.81
N PHE A 291 -4.03 -27.31 -35.70
CA PHE A 291 -3.40 -26.18 -35.01
C PHE A 291 -2.24 -26.66 -34.15
N ASP A 292 -1.05 -26.06 -34.32
CA ASP A 292 0.10 -26.33 -33.45
C ASP A 292 0.65 -25.03 -32.86
N ILE A 293 1.24 -25.14 -31.66
CA ILE A 293 1.73 -24.00 -30.89
C ILE A 293 3.23 -24.11 -30.66
N GLN A 294 3.98 -23.12 -31.15
CA GLN A 294 5.41 -22.98 -30.86
C GLN A 294 5.62 -22.06 -29.65
N MET A 295 6.67 -22.31 -28.88
CA MET A 295 7.06 -21.43 -27.78
C MET A 295 8.31 -20.64 -28.15
N VAL A 296 8.23 -19.33 -28.03
CA VAL A 296 9.34 -18.40 -28.22
C VAL A 296 9.69 -17.78 -26.88
N GLN A 297 10.96 -17.88 -26.50
CA GLN A 297 11.47 -17.28 -25.27
C GLN A 297 11.95 -15.85 -25.57
N GLY A 298 11.43 -14.87 -24.83
CA GLY A 298 11.88 -13.48 -24.90
C GLY A 298 13.29 -13.28 -24.35
N ALA A 299 13.86 -12.10 -24.57
CA ALA A 299 15.25 -11.76 -24.20
C ALA A 299 15.34 -10.66 -23.12
N GLY A 300 14.29 -10.48 -22.32
CA GLY A 300 14.26 -9.55 -21.18
C GLY A 300 14.12 -8.07 -21.56
N ALA A 301 13.30 -7.76 -22.58
CA ALA A 301 13.04 -6.39 -23.00
C ALA A 301 11.57 -6.02 -22.81
N PHE A 302 11.26 -5.09 -21.91
CA PHE A 302 9.88 -4.70 -21.57
C PHE A 302 9.08 -4.22 -22.79
N VAL A 303 9.75 -3.55 -23.74
CA VAL A 303 9.10 -3.07 -24.97
C VAL A 303 8.54 -4.19 -25.83
N CYS A 304 9.03 -5.43 -25.70
CA CYS A 304 8.49 -6.59 -26.41
C CYS A 304 7.07 -6.98 -25.96
N GLY A 305 6.55 -6.40 -24.87
CA GLY A 305 5.13 -6.49 -24.53
C GLY A 305 4.23 -5.72 -25.51
N GLU A 306 4.77 -4.76 -26.27
CA GLU A 306 4.05 -4.06 -27.33
C GLU A 306 3.87 -4.96 -28.56
N GLU A 307 2.63 -5.04 -29.09
CA GLU A 307 2.23 -5.99 -30.13
C GLU A 307 3.18 -6.07 -31.34
N THR A 308 3.65 -4.94 -31.86
CA THR A 308 4.49 -4.92 -33.06
C THR A 308 5.97 -5.15 -32.75
N ALA A 309 6.45 -4.74 -31.57
CA ALA A 309 7.76 -5.10 -31.06
C ALA A 309 7.86 -6.62 -30.77
N LEU A 310 6.79 -7.20 -30.22
CA LEU A 310 6.67 -8.64 -29.99
C LEU A 310 6.84 -9.42 -31.29
N ILE A 311 6.11 -9.03 -32.35
CA ILE A 311 6.23 -9.65 -33.69
C ILE A 311 7.66 -9.59 -34.19
N ARG A 312 8.34 -8.45 -34.01
CA ARG A 312 9.74 -8.29 -34.42
C ARG A 312 10.67 -9.23 -33.68
N SER A 313 10.46 -9.40 -32.37
CA SER A 313 11.21 -10.33 -31.55
C SER A 313 11.00 -11.78 -31.99
N ILE A 314 9.75 -12.17 -32.29
CA ILE A 314 9.42 -13.48 -32.86
C ILE A 314 10.13 -13.70 -34.20
N GLU A 315 10.22 -12.68 -35.05
CA GLU A 315 10.93 -12.73 -36.33
C GLU A 315 12.47 -12.74 -36.19
N GLY A 316 13.00 -12.82 -34.96
CA GLY A 316 14.45 -12.83 -34.68
C GLY A 316 15.11 -11.46 -34.86
N LYS A 317 14.34 -10.38 -34.82
CA LYS A 317 14.82 -9.00 -35.01
C LYS A 317 14.73 -8.22 -33.70
N MET A 318 15.40 -7.07 -33.67
CA MET A 318 15.27 -6.14 -32.54
C MET A 318 13.81 -5.69 -32.36
N GLY A 319 13.32 -5.75 -31.12
CA GLY A 319 11.96 -5.46 -30.67
C GLY A 319 11.59 -3.97 -30.73
N GLU A 320 11.64 -3.39 -31.93
CA GLU A 320 11.26 -2.00 -32.16
C GLU A 320 9.81 -1.91 -32.68
N PRO A 321 8.92 -1.14 -32.03
CA PRO A 321 7.56 -0.94 -32.52
C PRO A 321 7.51 -0.39 -33.94
N LYS A 322 6.46 -0.76 -34.69
CA LYS A 322 6.16 -0.23 -36.03
C LYS A 322 4.95 0.70 -35.98
N GLN A 323 4.99 1.73 -36.83
CA GLN A 323 3.84 2.61 -37.00
C GLN A 323 2.68 1.82 -37.63
N ARG A 324 1.48 2.06 -37.11
CA ARG A 324 0.22 1.50 -37.62
C ARG A 324 -0.50 2.60 -38.40
N PRO A 325 -1.15 2.31 -39.54
CA PRO A 325 -1.27 1.02 -40.24
C PRO A 325 0.01 0.57 -40.99
N PRO A 326 0.14 -0.73 -41.37
CA PRO A 326 -0.85 -1.81 -41.22
C PRO A 326 -0.92 -2.37 -39.79
N PHE A 327 -2.11 -2.86 -39.41
CA PHE A 327 -2.30 -3.53 -38.11
C PHE A 327 -1.85 -5.00 -38.16
N PRO A 328 -1.42 -5.60 -37.03
CA PRO A 328 -1.05 -7.01 -36.95
C PRO A 328 -2.09 -7.98 -37.53
N ILE A 329 -3.37 -7.67 -37.33
CA ILE A 329 -4.49 -8.48 -37.83
C ILE A 329 -4.44 -8.59 -39.36
N GLN A 330 -4.00 -7.55 -40.07
CA GLN A 330 -3.88 -7.55 -41.53
C GLN A 330 -2.53 -8.12 -41.97
N ARG A 331 -1.45 -7.65 -41.34
CA ARG A 331 -0.07 -7.99 -41.70
C ARG A 331 0.82 -8.01 -40.46
N GLY A 332 0.92 -9.18 -39.84
CA GLY A 332 1.73 -9.44 -38.65
C GLY A 332 2.98 -10.25 -38.98
N ILE A 333 3.14 -11.40 -38.31
CA ILE A 333 4.33 -12.25 -38.38
C ILE A 333 4.53 -12.76 -39.80
N ASN A 334 5.72 -12.51 -40.36
CA ASN A 334 6.08 -12.90 -41.74
C ASN A 334 5.08 -12.38 -42.79
N GLY A 335 4.36 -11.30 -42.47
CA GLY A 335 3.34 -10.72 -43.34
C GLY A 335 1.98 -11.42 -43.31
N LYS A 336 1.79 -12.47 -42.50
CA LYS A 336 0.50 -13.17 -42.37
C LYS A 336 -0.43 -12.47 -41.37
N PRO A 337 -1.77 -12.60 -41.51
CA PRO A 337 -2.73 -12.15 -40.51
C PRO A 337 -2.42 -12.72 -39.12
N THR A 338 -2.29 -11.85 -38.12
CA THR A 338 -1.89 -12.25 -36.75
C THR A 338 -2.79 -11.60 -35.70
N CYS A 339 -3.37 -12.40 -34.80
CA CYS A 339 -4.06 -11.89 -33.62
C CYS A 339 -3.25 -12.19 -32.36
N ILE A 340 -3.00 -11.15 -31.57
CA ILE A 340 -2.24 -11.21 -30.32
C ILE A 340 -3.20 -10.98 -29.16
N ASN A 341 -3.23 -11.86 -28.16
CA ASN A 341 -3.99 -11.69 -26.94
C ASN A 341 -3.11 -12.02 -25.72
N ASN A 342 -3.41 -11.40 -24.59
CA ASN A 342 -2.70 -11.60 -23.32
C ASN A 342 -3.13 -12.94 -22.65
N VAL A 343 -2.30 -13.48 -21.77
CA VAL A 343 -2.52 -14.75 -21.04
C VAL A 343 -3.88 -14.79 -20.34
N GLU A 344 -4.22 -13.81 -19.50
CA GLU A 344 -5.52 -13.78 -18.82
C GLU A 344 -6.68 -13.71 -19.82
N THR A 345 -6.48 -13.10 -20.99
CA THR A 345 -7.51 -13.09 -22.05
C THR A 345 -7.78 -14.50 -22.58
N TRP A 346 -6.73 -15.31 -22.77
CA TRP A 346 -6.86 -16.70 -23.19
C TRP A 346 -7.47 -17.58 -22.09
N ALA A 347 -7.11 -17.36 -20.82
CA ALA A 347 -7.67 -18.08 -19.68
C ALA A 347 -9.19 -17.88 -19.51
N ASN A 348 -9.73 -16.73 -19.96
CA ASN A 348 -11.18 -16.48 -19.96
C ASN A 348 -11.94 -17.25 -21.05
N ILE A 349 -11.29 -17.67 -22.14
CA ILE A 349 -11.99 -18.30 -23.29
C ILE A 349 -12.66 -19.64 -22.92
N PRO A 350 -11.99 -20.59 -22.24
CA PRO A 350 -12.64 -21.83 -21.81
C PRO A 350 -13.82 -21.58 -20.86
N VAL A 351 -13.73 -20.56 -20.00
CA VAL A 351 -14.81 -20.16 -19.09
C VAL A 351 -16.03 -19.69 -19.89
N ILE A 352 -15.84 -18.76 -20.82
CA ILE A 352 -16.91 -18.19 -21.65
C ILE A 352 -17.64 -19.28 -22.44
N ILE A 353 -16.90 -20.18 -23.09
CA ILE A 353 -17.53 -21.23 -23.90
C ILE A 353 -18.18 -22.30 -23.02
N GLY A 354 -17.53 -22.67 -21.91
CA GLY A 354 -18.05 -23.66 -20.97
C GLY A 354 -19.38 -23.21 -20.34
N GLU A 355 -19.39 -22.04 -19.71
CA GLU A 355 -20.51 -21.51 -18.93
C GLU A 355 -21.54 -20.76 -19.79
N GLY A 356 -21.15 -20.28 -20.97
CA GLY A 356 -21.98 -19.50 -21.88
C GLY A 356 -21.77 -17.99 -21.76
N ALA A 357 -21.90 -17.28 -22.90
CA ALA A 357 -21.64 -15.84 -22.98
C ALA A 357 -22.54 -14.99 -22.06
N ASP A 358 -23.81 -15.38 -21.91
CA ASP A 358 -24.80 -14.65 -21.10
C ASP A 358 -24.48 -14.72 -19.60
N ASN A 359 -23.97 -15.86 -19.12
CA ASN A 359 -23.55 -16.00 -17.73
C ASN A 359 -22.27 -15.19 -17.45
N PHE A 360 -21.35 -15.16 -18.40
CA PHE A 360 -20.12 -14.37 -18.27
C PHE A 360 -20.41 -12.85 -18.25
N SER A 361 -21.33 -12.37 -19.09
CA SER A 361 -21.66 -10.95 -19.20
C SER A 361 -22.46 -10.39 -18.02
N GLN A 362 -23.10 -11.26 -17.22
CA GLN A 362 -23.75 -10.88 -15.96
C GLN A 362 -22.76 -10.45 -14.87
N VAL A 363 -21.49 -10.84 -14.98
CA VAL A 363 -20.44 -10.46 -14.02
C VAL A 363 -19.76 -9.18 -14.51
N GLY A 364 -19.61 -8.20 -13.63
CA GLY A 364 -18.97 -6.92 -13.94
C GLY A 364 -19.97 -5.80 -14.27
N THR A 365 -19.58 -4.87 -15.15
CA THR A 365 -20.44 -3.74 -15.59
C THR A 365 -20.81 -3.87 -17.07
N GLU A 366 -21.84 -3.15 -17.51
CA GLU A 366 -22.40 -3.23 -18.89
C GLU A 366 -21.33 -3.13 -20.00
N LYS A 367 -20.30 -2.28 -19.81
CA LYS A 367 -19.20 -2.12 -20.78
C LYS A 367 -17.94 -2.92 -20.45
N ASN A 368 -17.88 -3.53 -19.26
CA ASN A 368 -16.70 -4.22 -18.76
C ASN A 368 -17.14 -5.51 -18.07
N ALA A 369 -17.36 -6.54 -18.88
CA ALA A 369 -17.79 -7.85 -18.42
C ALA A 369 -16.63 -8.69 -17.84
N GLY A 370 -17.00 -9.65 -16.99
CA GLY A 370 -16.13 -10.63 -16.36
C GLY A 370 -15.35 -10.10 -15.14
N THR A 371 -14.47 -10.96 -14.66
CA THR A 371 -13.52 -10.66 -13.58
C THR A 371 -12.20 -10.12 -14.13
N LYS A 372 -11.42 -9.49 -13.25
CA LYS A 372 -10.03 -9.08 -13.49
C LYS A 372 -9.19 -9.50 -12.30
N ILE A 373 -8.00 -10.02 -12.60
CA ILE A 373 -6.99 -10.33 -11.58
C ILE A 373 -6.11 -9.10 -11.36
N PHE A 374 -5.94 -8.71 -10.10
CA PHE A 374 -5.00 -7.67 -9.67
C PHE A 374 -3.88 -8.28 -8.85
N SER A 375 -2.67 -7.77 -9.05
CA SER A 375 -1.55 -8.03 -8.17
C SER A 375 -1.44 -6.88 -7.17
N LEU A 376 -1.79 -7.15 -5.91
CA LEU A 376 -1.79 -6.18 -4.84
C LEU A 376 -0.46 -6.26 -4.07
N VAL A 377 0.34 -5.19 -4.13
CA VAL A 377 1.68 -5.09 -3.54
C VAL A 377 1.92 -3.71 -2.90
N GLY A 378 3.05 -3.52 -2.21
CA GLY A 378 3.45 -2.24 -1.62
C GLY A 378 3.18 -2.17 -0.13
N LYS A 379 2.71 -1.02 0.37
CA LYS A 379 2.45 -0.77 1.80
C LYS A 379 1.05 -1.26 2.23
N ILE A 380 0.77 -2.53 1.97
CA ILE A 380 -0.51 -3.20 2.25
C ILE A 380 -0.32 -4.43 3.15
N ARG A 381 -1.27 -4.71 4.04
CA ARG A 381 -1.19 -5.83 5.00
C ARG A 381 -1.22 -7.19 4.31
N ASN A 382 -2.15 -7.40 3.38
CA ASN A 382 -2.33 -8.66 2.66
C ASN A 382 -1.89 -8.51 1.21
N THR A 383 -0.64 -8.88 0.93
CA THR A 383 -0.09 -8.92 -0.44
C THR A 383 -0.52 -10.19 -1.16
N GLY A 384 -0.86 -10.07 -2.45
CA GLY A 384 -1.28 -11.23 -3.24
C GLY A 384 -1.99 -10.95 -4.56
N LEU A 385 -2.59 -11.99 -5.13
CA LEU A 385 -3.49 -11.93 -6.28
C LEU A 385 -4.95 -11.85 -5.83
N VAL A 386 -5.66 -10.91 -6.42
CA VAL A 386 -7.04 -10.59 -6.09
C VAL A 386 -7.89 -10.64 -7.36
N GLU A 387 -8.81 -11.60 -7.46
CA GLU A 387 -9.73 -11.71 -8.59
C GLU A 387 -11.10 -11.14 -8.22
N VAL A 388 -11.47 -10.03 -8.86
CA VAL A 388 -12.71 -9.31 -8.56
C VAL A 388 -13.51 -9.01 -9.83
N PRO A 389 -14.84 -8.87 -9.73
CA PRO A 389 -15.65 -8.35 -10.82
C PRO A 389 -15.20 -6.95 -11.23
N MET A 390 -15.26 -6.66 -12.53
CA MET A 390 -15.06 -5.29 -13.01
C MET A 390 -16.10 -4.35 -12.39
N GLY A 391 -15.66 -3.16 -11.97
CA GLY A 391 -16.52 -2.15 -11.32
C GLY A 391 -16.49 -2.13 -9.79
N VAL A 392 -15.83 -3.10 -9.14
CA VAL A 392 -15.52 -3.03 -7.69
C VAL A 392 -14.68 -1.79 -7.41
N THR A 393 -14.87 -1.14 -6.25
CA THR A 393 -14.15 0.09 -5.94
C THR A 393 -12.71 -0.19 -5.49
N ILE A 394 -11.82 0.78 -5.65
CA ILE A 394 -10.44 0.68 -5.13
C ILE A 394 -10.47 0.47 -3.62
N LYS A 395 -11.39 1.13 -2.91
CA LYS A 395 -11.57 1.02 -1.46
C LYS A 395 -11.82 -0.42 -1.02
N ASP A 396 -12.72 -1.13 -1.69
CA ASP A 396 -13.06 -2.52 -1.34
C ASP A 396 -11.84 -3.44 -1.51
N ILE A 397 -11.07 -3.25 -2.59
CA ILE A 397 -9.83 -4.03 -2.80
C ILE A 397 -8.79 -3.73 -1.72
N ILE A 398 -8.61 -2.46 -1.37
CA ILE A 398 -7.55 -2.05 -0.44
C ILE A 398 -7.88 -2.41 1.01
N TYR A 399 -9.10 -2.12 1.46
CA TYR A 399 -9.47 -2.28 2.86
C TYR A 399 -10.11 -3.64 3.16
N ASP A 400 -11.02 -4.13 2.31
CA ASP A 400 -11.73 -5.37 2.60
C ASP A 400 -10.90 -6.60 2.25
N ILE A 401 -10.21 -6.57 1.09
CA ILE A 401 -9.36 -7.69 0.64
C ILE A 401 -7.92 -7.52 1.15
N GLY A 402 -7.33 -6.35 0.90
CA GLY A 402 -5.94 -6.02 1.26
C GLY A 402 -5.70 -5.84 2.75
N GLY A 403 -6.75 -5.67 3.56
CA GLY A 403 -6.63 -5.49 5.01
C GLY A 403 -6.04 -4.15 5.45
N GLY A 404 -5.96 -3.18 4.54
CA GLY A 404 -5.47 -1.82 4.81
C GLY A 404 -3.96 -1.69 4.97
N ALA A 405 -3.54 -0.58 5.60
CA ALA A 405 -2.15 -0.17 5.68
C ALA A 405 -1.29 -1.12 6.52
N VAL A 406 0.00 -1.18 6.20
CA VAL A 406 1.00 -1.80 7.09
C VAL A 406 1.24 -0.89 8.28
N GLY A 407 0.71 -1.26 9.45
CA GLY A 407 0.89 -0.52 10.69
C GLY A 407 -0.04 0.71 10.84
N LYS A 408 0.46 1.78 11.46
CA LYS A 408 -0.34 2.99 11.79
C LYS A 408 -0.32 4.07 10.71
N ALA A 409 0.52 3.94 9.68
CA ALA A 409 0.61 4.91 8.59
C ALA A 409 -0.66 4.88 7.74
N LYS A 410 -1.14 6.02 7.24
CA LYS A 410 -2.30 6.04 6.36
C LYS A 410 -1.88 5.80 4.92
N ILE A 411 -2.69 5.02 4.19
CA ILE A 411 -2.58 4.91 2.73
C ILE A 411 -2.95 6.27 2.14
N LYS A 412 -2.08 6.81 1.29
CA LYS A 412 -2.31 8.10 0.61
C LYS A 412 -2.60 7.97 -0.87
N ALA A 413 -2.12 6.89 -1.49
CA ALA A 413 -2.25 6.68 -2.93
C ALA A 413 -2.17 5.20 -3.31
N VAL A 414 -2.72 4.89 -4.47
CA VAL A 414 -2.52 3.62 -5.17
C VAL A 414 -2.08 3.92 -6.60
N GLN A 415 -1.09 3.19 -7.10
CA GLN A 415 -0.70 3.23 -8.50
C GLN A 415 -1.28 2.01 -9.20
N THR A 416 -1.86 2.23 -10.39
CA THR A 416 -2.40 1.16 -11.22
C THR A 416 -1.82 1.22 -12.63
N GLY A 417 -1.60 0.05 -13.23
CA GLY A 417 -1.22 -0.06 -14.64
C GLY A 417 0.29 -0.12 -14.91
N GLY A 418 1.07 -0.58 -13.94
CA GLY A 418 2.53 -0.75 -14.09
C GLY A 418 3.27 0.58 -14.22
N PRO A 419 4.56 0.60 -14.58
CA PRO A 419 5.39 1.80 -14.59
C PRO A 419 4.86 2.90 -15.51
N SER A 420 4.07 2.57 -16.52
CA SER A 420 3.43 3.55 -17.41
C SER A 420 2.01 3.97 -16.95
N GLY A 421 1.63 3.52 -15.76
CA GLY A 421 0.38 3.82 -15.09
C GLY A 421 0.35 5.18 -14.40
N GLY A 422 -0.69 5.41 -13.62
CA GLY A 422 -0.90 6.66 -12.88
C GLY A 422 -1.17 6.41 -11.40
N CYS A 423 -0.92 7.43 -10.58
CA CYS A 423 -1.21 7.42 -9.15
C CYS A 423 -2.60 8.03 -8.89
N ILE A 424 -3.41 7.33 -8.09
CA ILE A 424 -4.76 7.71 -7.67
C ILE A 424 -4.71 8.01 -6.16
N PRO A 425 -5.13 9.20 -5.70
CA PRO A 425 -5.10 9.57 -4.28
C PRO A 425 -6.20 8.86 -3.49
N ALA A 426 -6.01 8.73 -2.17
CA ALA A 426 -6.97 8.11 -1.24
C ALA A 426 -8.38 8.71 -1.31
N ASP A 427 -8.49 10.01 -1.57
CA ASP A 427 -9.77 10.74 -1.72
C ASP A 427 -10.61 10.25 -2.91
N MET A 428 -10.03 9.45 -3.81
CA MET A 428 -10.70 8.88 -4.99
C MET A 428 -10.88 7.36 -4.90
N PHE A 429 -10.73 6.74 -3.72
CA PHE A 429 -10.84 5.28 -3.61
C PHE A 429 -12.25 4.72 -3.82
N ASP A 430 -13.29 5.56 -3.78
CA ASP A 430 -14.65 5.19 -4.18
C ASP A 430 -14.79 5.05 -5.73
N LEU A 431 -13.73 5.31 -6.49
CA LEU A 431 -13.72 5.13 -7.95
C LEU A 431 -13.88 3.64 -8.30
N PRO A 432 -14.83 3.28 -9.18
CA PRO A 432 -14.96 1.91 -9.67
C PRO A 432 -13.79 1.54 -10.59
N ILE A 433 -13.31 0.32 -10.47
CA ILE A 433 -12.24 -0.19 -11.31
C ILE A 433 -12.81 -0.72 -12.62
N ASP A 434 -12.81 0.18 -13.60
CA ASP A 434 -13.10 -0.10 -15.00
C ASP A 434 -12.17 0.73 -15.92
N TYR A 435 -12.05 0.35 -17.19
CA TYR A 435 -11.11 1.00 -18.11
C TYR A 435 -11.39 2.49 -18.30
N ASP A 436 -12.65 2.92 -18.29
CA ASP A 436 -13.05 4.29 -18.62
C ASP A 436 -12.88 5.21 -17.39
N SER A 437 -13.20 4.70 -16.21
CA SER A 437 -13.06 5.39 -14.92
C SER A 437 -11.59 5.63 -14.55
N LEU A 438 -10.74 4.62 -14.70
CA LEU A 438 -9.29 4.76 -14.46
C LEU A 438 -8.64 5.78 -15.40
N ALA A 439 -9.00 5.75 -16.69
CA ALA A 439 -8.47 6.69 -17.68
C ALA A 439 -8.76 8.16 -17.31
N LYS A 440 -9.96 8.46 -16.79
CA LYS A 440 -10.34 9.80 -16.30
C LYS A 440 -9.52 10.25 -15.08
N ALA A 441 -9.15 9.30 -14.22
CA ALA A 441 -8.27 9.56 -13.09
C ALA A 441 -6.80 9.78 -13.49
N GLY A 442 -6.44 9.59 -14.76
CA GLY A 442 -5.07 9.70 -15.24
C GLY A 442 -4.23 8.44 -14.98
N ALA A 443 -4.90 7.32 -14.70
CA ALA A 443 -4.30 6.00 -14.56
C ALA A 443 -4.82 5.07 -15.68
N ILE A 444 -4.29 3.86 -15.75
CA ILE A 444 -4.75 2.83 -16.68
C ILE A 444 -4.90 1.50 -15.94
N MET A 445 -5.69 0.59 -16.51
CA MET A 445 -5.79 -0.78 -15.99
C MET A 445 -4.46 -1.51 -16.09
N GLY A 446 -3.76 -1.35 -17.22
CA GLY A 446 -2.53 -2.06 -17.55
C GLY A 446 -2.67 -3.57 -17.40
N SER A 447 -1.59 -4.24 -17.02
CA SER A 447 -1.60 -5.68 -16.71
C SER A 447 -2.44 -6.01 -15.48
N GLY A 448 -2.74 -5.09 -14.56
CA GLY A 448 -3.43 -5.37 -13.30
C GLY A 448 -2.54 -5.25 -12.06
N GLY A 449 -1.29 -4.78 -12.19
CA GLY A 449 -0.46 -4.41 -11.04
C GLY A 449 -1.04 -3.21 -10.28
N MET A 450 -1.11 -3.33 -8.94
CA MET A 450 -1.62 -2.32 -8.01
C MET A 450 -0.63 -2.12 -6.85
N ILE A 451 0.06 -0.97 -6.84
CA ILE A 451 1.06 -0.63 -5.81
C ILE A 451 0.46 0.34 -4.80
N VAL A 452 0.35 -0.08 -3.54
CA VAL A 452 -0.19 0.71 -2.43
C VAL A 452 0.90 1.54 -1.77
N MET A 453 0.62 2.81 -1.51
CA MET A 453 1.57 3.78 -0.95
C MET A 453 0.99 4.50 0.26
N ASP A 454 1.83 4.66 1.28
CA ASP A 454 1.48 5.34 2.53
C ASP A 454 2.04 6.77 2.62
N GLU A 455 1.74 7.46 3.71
CA GLU A 455 2.26 8.80 4.02
C GLU A 455 3.81 8.89 4.03
N ASN A 456 4.51 7.76 4.25
CA ASN A 456 5.97 7.70 4.26
C ASN A 456 6.59 7.44 2.87
N THR A 457 5.79 7.43 1.81
CA THR A 457 6.27 7.24 0.43
C THR A 457 6.43 8.59 -0.26
N CYS A 458 7.59 8.96 -0.83
CA CYS A 458 7.71 10.22 -1.57
C CYS A 458 7.18 10.09 -3.00
N MET A 459 6.27 10.97 -3.43
CA MET A 459 5.72 10.89 -4.79
C MET A 459 6.71 11.36 -5.87
N VAL A 460 7.67 12.23 -5.52
CA VAL A 460 8.76 12.63 -6.42
C VAL A 460 9.71 11.46 -6.67
N ASP A 461 10.10 10.76 -5.60
CA ASP A 461 10.99 9.60 -5.67
C ASP A 461 10.35 8.43 -6.41
N LEU A 462 9.05 8.19 -6.18
CA LEU A 462 8.28 7.21 -6.94
C LEU A 462 8.24 7.53 -8.44
N ALA A 463 7.93 8.79 -8.80
CA ALA A 463 7.94 9.21 -10.21
C ALA A 463 9.34 9.03 -10.82
N LYS A 464 10.40 9.38 -10.08
CA LYS A 464 11.79 9.17 -10.48
C LYS A 464 12.11 7.69 -10.72
N TYR A 465 11.68 6.80 -9.82
CA TYR A 465 11.86 5.36 -9.95
C TYR A 465 11.24 4.81 -11.24
N PHE A 466 9.98 5.13 -11.51
CA PHE A 466 9.32 4.69 -12.75
C PHE A 466 9.94 5.32 -14.00
N MET A 467 10.38 6.59 -13.93
CA MET A 467 11.08 7.23 -15.04
C MET A 467 12.44 6.61 -15.30
N GLY A 468 13.13 6.13 -14.26
CA GLY A 468 14.37 5.36 -14.38
C GLY A 468 14.15 4.08 -15.19
N PHE A 469 13.15 3.30 -14.80
CA PHE A 469 12.76 2.08 -15.52
C PHE A 469 12.37 2.37 -16.98
N LEU A 470 11.45 3.30 -17.21
CA LEU A 470 10.94 3.62 -18.56
C LEU A 470 12.00 4.22 -19.48
N LYS A 471 13.00 4.91 -18.93
CA LYS A 471 14.16 5.40 -19.67
C LYS A 471 15.03 4.24 -20.16
N GLU A 472 15.28 3.24 -19.32
CA GLU A 472 16.10 2.07 -19.67
C GLU A 472 15.38 1.14 -20.65
N GLU A 473 14.05 1.01 -20.52
CA GLU A 473 13.22 0.14 -21.36
C GLU A 473 12.77 0.77 -22.70
N SER A 474 13.18 2.00 -22.97
CA SER A 474 12.89 2.64 -24.25
C SER A 474 13.63 1.93 -25.40
N CYS A 475 12.89 1.45 -26.41
CA CYS A 475 13.49 0.92 -27.65
C CYS A 475 14.39 1.91 -28.42
N GLY A 476 14.36 3.20 -28.09
CA GLY A 476 15.28 4.21 -28.62
C GLY A 476 14.92 4.79 -29.99
N LYS A 477 13.83 4.32 -30.62
CA LYS A 477 13.41 4.73 -31.97
C LYS A 477 12.88 6.16 -32.06
N CYS A 478 11.98 6.56 -31.16
CA CYS A 478 11.43 7.92 -31.13
C CYS A 478 12.35 8.83 -30.32
N PHE A 479 12.77 9.96 -30.90
CA PHE A 479 13.60 10.94 -30.19
C PHE A 479 12.89 11.46 -28.93
N THR A 480 11.60 11.75 -29.04
CA THR A 480 10.73 12.27 -27.98
C THR A 480 10.63 11.31 -26.81
N CYS A 481 10.41 10.01 -27.05
CA CYS A 481 10.48 9.00 -26.00
C CYS A 481 11.89 8.91 -25.41
N ARG A 482 12.90 8.59 -26.24
CA ARG A 482 14.27 8.28 -25.80
C ARG A 482 14.91 9.40 -24.99
N LYS A 483 14.74 10.65 -25.43
CA LYS A 483 15.33 11.82 -24.78
C LYS A 483 14.36 12.50 -23.84
N GLY A 484 13.06 12.47 -24.10
CA GLY A 484 12.07 13.03 -23.19
C GLY A 484 12.02 12.30 -21.86
N THR A 485 11.95 10.96 -21.84
CA THR A 485 11.98 10.20 -20.57
C THR A 485 13.30 10.39 -19.82
N GLN A 486 14.43 10.45 -20.54
CA GLN A 486 15.72 10.78 -19.96
C GLN A 486 15.70 12.18 -19.29
N ARG A 487 15.20 13.20 -19.97
CA ARG A 487 15.14 14.58 -19.43
C ARG A 487 14.16 14.69 -18.27
N MET A 488 13.01 14.00 -18.31
CA MET A 488 12.09 13.93 -17.17
C MET A 488 12.77 13.31 -15.95
N TYR A 489 13.51 12.21 -16.12
CA TYR A 489 14.28 11.59 -15.05
C TYR A 489 15.33 12.55 -14.46
N GLU A 490 16.08 13.26 -15.29
CA GLU A 490 17.11 14.21 -14.86
C GLU A 490 16.50 15.36 -14.04
N ILE A 491 15.36 15.92 -14.46
CA ILE A 491 14.66 16.96 -13.69
C ILE A 491 14.15 16.41 -12.35
N LEU A 492 13.57 15.21 -12.34
CA LEU A 492 13.14 14.55 -11.09
C LEU A 492 14.32 14.26 -10.16
N ASP A 493 15.48 13.88 -10.70
CA ASP A 493 16.71 13.71 -9.95
C ASP A 493 17.14 15.03 -9.30
N ASP A 494 17.15 16.13 -10.07
CA ASP A 494 17.46 17.47 -9.55
C ASP A 494 16.47 17.93 -8.46
N ILE A 495 15.17 17.63 -8.60
CA ILE A 495 14.18 17.90 -7.57
C ILE A 495 14.48 17.07 -6.32
N SER A 496 14.73 15.77 -6.46
CA SER A 496 15.07 14.88 -5.34
C SER A 496 16.38 15.24 -4.64
N ASN A 497 17.27 15.98 -5.34
CA ASN A 497 18.54 16.46 -4.82
C ASN A 497 18.50 17.91 -4.34
N GLY A 498 17.33 18.57 -4.38
CA GLY A 498 17.18 19.96 -3.97
C GLY A 498 17.88 20.98 -4.86
N LYS A 499 18.25 20.61 -6.09
CA LYS A 499 18.92 21.49 -7.06
C LYS A 499 17.94 22.21 -7.98
N ALA A 500 16.72 21.69 -8.11
CA ALA A 500 15.70 22.25 -8.96
C ALA A 500 15.08 23.55 -8.43
N THR A 501 14.45 24.27 -9.35
CA THR A 501 13.69 25.51 -9.18
C THR A 501 12.21 25.28 -9.53
N LEU A 502 11.33 26.25 -9.20
CA LEU A 502 9.90 26.13 -9.52
C LEU A 502 9.64 26.05 -11.03
N LYS A 503 10.51 26.67 -11.84
CA LYS A 503 10.44 26.60 -13.31
C LYS A 503 10.67 25.18 -13.83
N ASP A 504 11.46 24.38 -13.12
CA ASP A 504 11.75 23.01 -13.52
C ASP A 504 10.52 22.10 -13.34
N ILE A 505 9.64 22.40 -12.37
CA ILE A 505 8.35 21.71 -12.20
C ILE A 505 7.45 21.97 -13.40
N ASP A 506 7.34 23.23 -13.83
CA ASP A 506 6.50 23.61 -14.98
C ASP A 506 7.07 23.03 -16.29
N LEU A 507 8.40 23.06 -16.45
CA LEU A 507 9.09 22.45 -17.58
C LEU A 507 8.89 20.92 -17.62
N LEU A 508 8.93 20.26 -16.45
CA LEU A 508 8.67 18.82 -16.34
C LEU A 508 7.25 18.48 -16.80
N GLU A 509 6.25 19.28 -16.42
CA GLU A 509 4.86 19.08 -16.83
C GLU A 509 4.69 19.28 -18.35
N GLU A 510 5.26 20.34 -18.90
CA GLU A 510 5.24 20.61 -20.34
C GLU A 510 5.89 19.47 -21.13
N LEU A 511 7.09 19.06 -20.72
CA LEU A 511 7.83 17.96 -21.34
C LEU A 511 7.02 16.65 -21.30
N ALA A 512 6.40 16.34 -20.16
CA ALA A 512 5.59 15.14 -19.99
C ALA A 512 4.40 15.10 -20.97
N ARG A 513 3.73 16.24 -21.19
CA ARG A 513 2.65 16.35 -22.19
C ARG A 513 3.19 16.18 -23.62
N VAL A 514 4.32 16.80 -23.95
CA VAL A 514 4.96 16.65 -25.27
C VAL A 514 5.33 15.19 -25.55
N VAL A 515 5.94 14.49 -24.59
CA VAL A 515 6.30 13.07 -24.73
C VAL A 515 5.07 12.21 -24.98
N LYS A 516 3.99 12.46 -24.23
CA LYS A 516 2.71 11.77 -24.39
C LYS A 516 2.11 11.95 -25.78
N ASP A 517 2.13 13.17 -26.31
CA ASP A 517 1.45 13.50 -27.57
C ASP A 517 2.29 13.15 -28.82
N THR A 518 3.62 13.12 -28.70
CA THR A 518 4.53 13.02 -29.85
C THR A 518 5.25 11.67 -29.98
N THR A 519 4.95 10.70 -29.10
CA THR A 519 5.55 9.36 -29.16
C THR A 519 4.69 8.40 -29.99
N MET A 520 5.35 7.50 -30.73
CA MET A 520 4.72 6.64 -31.73
C MET A 520 3.96 5.44 -31.14
N CYS A 521 4.51 4.77 -30.12
CA CYS A 521 3.91 3.57 -29.54
C CYS A 521 3.14 3.89 -28.25
N GLY A 522 2.16 3.04 -27.90
CA GLY A 522 1.33 3.23 -26.70
C GLY A 522 2.15 3.30 -25.41
N LEU A 523 3.17 2.44 -25.25
CA LEU A 523 4.05 2.45 -24.07
C LEU A 523 4.77 3.78 -23.88
N GLY A 524 5.23 4.40 -24.96
CA GLY A 524 5.89 5.70 -24.88
C GLY A 524 4.93 6.86 -24.68
N GLN A 525 3.68 6.75 -25.15
CA GLN A 525 2.62 7.72 -24.86
C GLN A 525 2.22 7.68 -23.38
N THR A 526 2.16 6.48 -22.78
CA THR A 526 1.81 6.30 -21.37
C THR A 526 3.00 6.49 -20.43
N ALA A 527 4.25 6.51 -20.94
CA ALA A 527 5.44 6.69 -20.13
C ALA A 527 5.42 7.96 -19.27
N ALA A 528 4.73 9.02 -19.69
CA ALA A 528 4.63 10.27 -18.93
C ALA A 528 3.58 10.24 -17.79
N ASN A 529 2.73 9.20 -17.71
CA ASN A 529 1.61 9.17 -16.76
C ASN A 529 2.02 9.20 -15.28
N PRO A 530 3.10 8.55 -14.81
CA PRO A 530 3.52 8.66 -13.42
C PRO A 530 3.79 10.12 -13.05
N VAL A 531 4.50 10.85 -13.91
CA VAL A 531 4.83 12.27 -13.71
C VAL A 531 3.57 13.15 -13.75
N LEU A 532 2.72 12.97 -14.76
CA LEU A 532 1.51 13.77 -14.91
C LEU A 532 0.52 13.56 -13.75
N SER A 533 0.36 12.32 -13.29
CA SER A 533 -0.55 11.99 -12.19
C SER A 533 -0.03 12.48 -10.84
N THR A 534 1.27 12.33 -10.55
CA THR A 534 1.86 12.82 -9.30
C THR A 534 1.90 14.35 -9.26
N LEU A 535 2.17 15.04 -10.37
CA LEU A 535 2.04 16.50 -10.43
C LEU A 535 0.59 16.95 -10.24
N ARG A 536 -0.38 16.25 -10.84
CA ARG A 536 -1.80 16.59 -10.70
C ARG A 536 -2.29 16.52 -9.26
N TYR A 537 -1.95 15.45 -8.53
CA TYR A 537 -2.52 15.19 -7.20
C TYR A 537 -1.59 15.56 -6.04
N PHE A 538 -0.28 15.55 -6.25
CA PHE A 538 0.74 15.71 -5.20
C PHE A 538 1.72 16.85 -5.48
N ARG A 539 1.34 17.87 -6.27
CA ARG A 539 2.18 19.04 -6.60
C ARG A 539 2.86 19.68 -5.39
N LYS A 540 2.16 19.73 -4.26
CA LYS A 540 2.69 20.30 -3.01
C LYS A 540 3.96 19.58 -2.52
N GLU A 541 4.08 18.27 -2.75
CA GLU A 541 5.32 17.54 -2.43
C GLU A 541 6.49 18.03 -3.29
N TYR A 542 6.26 18.27 -4.59
CA TYR A 542 7.28 18.82 -5.50
C TYR A 542 7.70 20.24 -5.07
N GLU A 543 6.72 21.11 -4.80
CA GLU A 543 6.98 22.47 -4.33
C GLU A 543 7.79 22.47 -3.03
N ARG A 544 7.49 21.55 -2.10
CA ARG A 544 8.23 21.39 -0.85
C ARG A 544 9.68 20.94 -1.04
N HIS A 545 9.94 20.05 -1.99
CA HIS A 545 11.31 19.65 -2.35
C HIS A 545 12.11 20.82 -2.93
N VAL A 546 11.45 21.70 -3.69
CA VAL A 546 12.09 22.82 -4.37
C VAL A 546 12.28 24.03 -3.45
N VAL A 547 11.26 24.42 -2.71
CA VAL A 547 11.22 25.65 -1.88
C VAL A 547 11.81 25.39 -0.50
N ASP A 548 11.29 24.39 0.20
CA ASP A 548 11.67 24.11 1.59
C ASP A 548 12.91 23.20 1.70
N LYS A 549 13.40 22.69 0.56
CA LYS A 549 14.50 21.71 0.48
C LYS A 549 14.30 20.54 1.44
N ARG A 550 13.06 20.06 1.54
CA ARG A 550 12.64 19.03 2.51
C ARG A 550 11.83 17.93 1.84
N CYS A 551 12.12 16.69 2.22
CA CYS A 551 11.33 15.52 1.87
C CYS A 551 10.61 14.98 3.11
N ASP A 552 9.27 15.03 3.11
CA ASP A 552 8.47 14.58 4.27
C ASP A 552 8.47 13.07 4.49
N ALA A 553 8.73 12.31 3.44
CA ALA A 553 8.89 10.86 3.48
C ALA A 553 10.30 10.43 3.91
N PHE A 554 11.25 11.38 4.04
CA PHE A 554 12.64 11.14 4.44
C PHE A 554 13.45 10.18 3.54
N VAL A 555 12.99 9.92 2.31
CA VAL A 555 13.67 9.01 1.36
C VAL A 555 14.72 9.71 0.49
N CYS A 556 14.54 10.99 0.19
CA CYS A 556 15.48 11.76 -0.63
C CYS A 556 16.68 12.22 0.21
N ALA A 557 17.75 11.43 0.22
CA ALA A 557 18.91 11.60 1.12
C ALA A 557 19.53 13.01 1.13
N ASN A 558 19.54 13.73 0.01
CA ASN A 558 20.13 15.07 -0.08
C ASN A 558 19.20 16.20 0.42
N LEU A 559 17.93 15.89 0.66
CA LEU A 559 16.92 16.81 1.23
C LEU A 559 16.61 16.51 2.70
N VAL A 560 17.32 15.53 3.26
CA VAL A 560 17.11 15.03 4.60
C VAL A 560 18.47 15.12 5.28
N GLY A 561 18.60 15.98 6.29
CA GLY A 561 19.73 15.94 7.20
C GLY A 561 19.72 14.63 8.02
N ALA A 562 20.14 14.68 9.27
CA ALA A 562 19.78 13.57 10.16
C ALA A 562 18.25 13.48 10.27
N SER A 563 17.64 12.31 10.02
CA SER A 563 16.17 12.17 10.02
C SER A 563 15.52 12.65 11.33
N CYS A 564 16.24 12.48 12.44
CA CYS A 564 15.85 12.97 13.76
C CYS A 564 15.78 14.51 13.86
N GLN A 565 16.63 15.25 13.15
CA GLN A 565 16.58 16.71 13.09
C GLN A 565 15.46 17.18 12.18
N ALA A 566 15.32 16.61 10.99
CA ALA A 566 14.26 16.99 10.05
C ALA A 566 12.84 16.70 10.59
N ALA A 567 12.73 15.71 11.48
CA ALA A 567 11.51 15.41 12.22
C ALA A 567 11.26 16.32 13.44
N CYS A 568 12.21 17.18 13.82
CA CYS A 568 12.07 18.11 14.94
C CYS A 568 11.42 19.43 14.47
N PRO A 569 10.25 19.83 15.01
CA PRO A 569 9.57 21.08 14.61
C PRO A 569 10.35 22.36 14.94
N VAL A 570 11.24 22.29 15.92
CA VAL A 570 12.10 23.40 16.36
C VAL A 570 13.55 23.23 15.91
N ASP A 571 13.79 22.29 14.98
CA ASP A 571 15.10 22.06 14.35
C ASP A 571 16.26 21.79 15.34
N THR A 572 15.96 21.18 16.49
CA THR A 572 17.03 20.67 17.38
C THR A 572 17.79 19.57 16.67
N GLU A 573 19.13 19.55 16.75
CA GLU A 573 20.02 18.57 16.14
C GLU A 573 20.26 17.33 17.04
N PRO A 574 19.45 16.25 16.96
CA PRO A 574 19.53 15.18 17.96
C PRO A 574 20.73 14.29 17.75
N TRP A 575 21.13 14.09 16.50
CA TRP A 575 22.35 13.39 16.14
C TRP A 575 23.60 13.99 16.82
N ARG A 576 23.67 15.33 16.91
CA ARG A 576 24.82 16.04 17.46
C ARG A 576 24.89 15.90 18.98
N TYR A 577 23.80 16.15 19.69
CA TYR A 577 23.83 16.01 21.15
C TYR A 577 23.91 14.54 21.60
N VAL A 578 23.40 13.58 20.82
CA VAL A 578 23.57 12.14 21.12
C VAL A 578 25.05 11.74 21.04
N ALA A 579 25.79 12.19 20.02
CA ALA A 579 27.23 11.95 19.92
C ALA A 579 28.04 12.65 21.03
N LEU A 580 27.60 13.83 21.47
CA LEU A 580 28.22 14.54 22.60
C LEU A 580 27.95 13.83 23.93
N ILE A 581 26.76 13.23 24.12
CA ILE A 581 26.47 12.38 25.28
C ILE A 581 27.37 11.14 25.29
N GLU A 582 27.53 10.47 24.14
CA GLU A 582 28.41 9.30 24.01
C GLU A 582 29.86 9.62 24.37
N SER A 583 30.37 10.79 23.95
CA SER A 583 31.72 11.26 24.29
C SER A 583 31.85 11.89 25.69
N GLY A 584 30.80 11.86 26.50
CA GLY A 584 30.79 12.39 27.87
C GLY A 584 30.73 13.91 27.98
N GLN A 585 30.55 14.63 26.87
CA GLN A 585 30.54 16.09 26.79
C GLN A 585 29.13 16.67 27.04
N LEU A 586 28.63 16.49 28.27
CA LEU A 586 27.25 16.86 28.62
C LEU A 586 26.98 18.36 28.51
N GLU A 587 27.94 19.22 28.85
CA GLU A 587 27.81 20.67 28.73
C GLU A 587 27.62 21.12 27.28
N GLU A 588 28.44 20.60 26.36
CA GLU A 588 28.30 20.87 24.92
C GLU A 588 26.99 20.29 24.38
N ALA A 589 26.59 19.09 24.83
CA ALA A 589 25.30 18.52 24.47
C ALA A 589 24.14 19.44 24.88
N TYR A 590 24.21 20.02 26.08
CA TYR A 590 23.22 20.98 26.56
C TYR A 590 23.18 22.22 25.67
N LYS A 591 24.34 22.77 25.28
CA LYS A 591 24.42 23.94 24.41
C LYS A 591 23.74 23.70 23.05
N VAL A 592 23.98 22.55 22.44
CA VAL A 592 23.33 22.15 21.18
C VAL A 592 21.81 22.07 21.32
N ILE A 593 21.32 21.49 22.41
CA ILE A 593 19.86 21.41 22.65
C ILE A 593 19.28 22.81 22.83
N ARG A 594 19.98 23.66 23.60
CA ARG A 594 19.52 25.01 24.01
C ARG A 594 19.58 26.03 22.87
N GLU A 595 20.46 25.84 21.89
CA GLU A 595 20.63 26.70 20.71
C GLU A 595 19.33 26.76 19.88
N ALA A 596 18.77 25.60 19.55
CA ALA A 596 17.55 25.50 18.75
C ALA A 596 16.25 25.65 19.56
N ASN A 597 16.28 25.30 20.86
CA ASN A 597 15.09 25.30 21.70
C ASN A 597 15.32 26.06 23.02
N PRO A 598 14.55 27.14 23.30
CA PRO A 598 14.71 27.89 24.53
C PRO A 598 14.24 27.19 25.80
N LEU A 599 13.47 26.10 25.68
CA LEU A 599 12.90 25.35 26.81
C LEU A 599 13.31 23.87 26.75
N PRO A 600 14.62 23.56 26.87
CA PRO A 600 15.15 22.23 26.62
C PRO A 600 14.65 21.18 27.63
N GLY A 601 14.62 21.48 28.92
CA GLY A 601 14.21 20.61 30.02
C GLY A 601 12.71 20.35 30.07
N ILE A 602 11.89 21.31 29.65
CA ILE A 602 10.46 21.10 29.36
C ILE A 602 10.32 20.14 28.17
N SER A 603 11.01 20.40 27.06
CA SER A 603 10.91 19.51 25.88
C SER A 603 11.40 18.09 26.14
N GLY A 604 12.39 17.89 27.02
CA GLY A 604 12.84 16.57 27.49
C GLY A 604 11.76 15.78 28.24
N ARG A 605 10.65 16.41 28.64
CA ARG A 605 9.55 15.77 29.37
C ARG A 605 8.28 15.64 28.55
N VAL A 606 7.92 16.68 27.81
CA VAL A 606 6.58 16.78 27.18
C VAL A 606 6.59 16.69 25.65
N CYS A 607 7.76 16.62 25.01
CA CYS A 607 7.87 16.47 23.55
C CYS A 607 7.19 15.19 23.06
N ASP A 608 6.60 15.30 21.87
CA ASP A 608 5.88 14.27 21.11
C ASP A 608 6.78 13.25 20.40
N ARG A 609 8.09 13.49 20.39
CA ARG A 609 9.14 12.57 19.91
C ARG A 609 9.04 12.23 18.42
N GLY A 610 8.70 13.20 17.56
CA GLY A 610 8.74 13.00 16.11
C GLY A 610 10.07 12.41 15.61
N CYS A 611 11.18 12.83 16.23
CA CYS A 611 12.53 12.33 15.98
C CYS A 611 12.74 10.82 16.26
N GLU A 612 12.05 10.24 17.24
CA GLU A 612 12.16 8.82 17.57
C GLU A 612 11.36 7.96 16.58
N ARG A 613 10.17 8.45 16.16
CA ARG A 613 9.33 7.78 15.16
C ARG A 613 10.01 7.66 13.80
N GLN A 614 10.85 8.63 13.45
CA GLN A 614 11.60 8.68 12.19
C GLN A 614 13.07 8.25 12.37
N CYS A 615 13.40 7.61 13.49
CA CYS A 615 14.72 7.06 13.73
C CYS A 615 14.96 5.88 12.78
N LYS A 616 16.06 5.90 12.01
CA LYS A 616 16.37 4.83 11.04
C LYS A 616 16.47 3.45 11.71
N LEU A 617 17.06 3.37 12.91
CA LEU A 617 17.17 2.12 13.67
C LEU A 617 15.79 1.52 14.01
N GLY A 618 14.83 2.37 14.38
CA GLY A 618 13.44 1.95 14.63
C GLY A 618 12.69 1.58 13.35
N ALA A 619 12.83 2.39 12.30
CA ALA A 619 12.11 2.21 11.04
C ALA A 619 12.49 0.93 10.27
N THR A 620 13.70 0.40 10.49
CA THR A 620 14.16 -0.87 9.88
C THR A 620 13.90 -2.10 10.76
N GLY A 621 13.05 -1.99 11.79
CA GLY A 621 12.65 -3.11 12.66
C GLY A 621 13.51 -3.30 13.91
N GLY A 622 14.42 -2.38 14.21
CA GLY A 622 15.13 -2.31 15.51
C GLY A 622 14.44 -1.40 16.52
N GLU A 623 15.13 -1.06 17.62
CA GLU A 623 14.64 -0.09 18.59
C GLU A 623 15.07 1.35 18.21
N ALA A 624 14.13 2.30 18.29
CA ALA A 624 14.45 3.70 18.11
C ALA A 624 15.31 4.22 19.26
N ILE A 625 16.22 5.15 18.97
CA ILE A 625 16.99 5.84 20.02
C ILE A 625 16.01 6.64 20.88
N ALA A 626 16.13 6.53 22.21
CA ALA A 626 15.32 7.26 23.19
C ALA A 626 15.73 8.75 23.30
N ILE A 627 15.63 9.48 22.18
CA ILE A 627 16.12 10.84 21.98
C ILE A 627 15.59 11.83 23.02
N ARG A 628 14.31 11.75 23.41
CA ARG A 628 13.72 12.62 24.46
C ARG A 628 14.27 12.27 25.84
N SER A 629 14.44 10.99 26.15
CA SER A 629 15.03 10.55 27.42
C SER A 629 16.49 10.99 27.54
N LEU A 630 17.26 10.92 26.44
CA LEU A 630 18.62 11.46 26.37
C LEU A 630 18.66 12.98 26.54
N LYS A 631 17.71 13.69 25.92
CA LYS A 631 17.53 15.14 26.15
C LYS A 631 17.28 15.45 27.62
N ARG A 632 16.35 14.73 28.25
CA ARG A 632 16.07 14.85 29.70
C ARG A 632 17.30 14.58 30.55
N PHE A 633 18.03 13.51 30.23
CA PHE A 633 19.25 13.11 30.94
C PHE A 633 20.28 14.25 31.00
N VAL A 634 20.47 14.97 29.89
CA VAL A 634 21.36 16.15 29.82
C VAL A 634 20.79 17.30 30.65
N THR A 635 19.52 17.67 30.44
CA THR A 635 18.90 18.84 31.09
C THR A 635 18.71 18.69 32.60
N ASP A 636 18.73 17.45 33.10
CA ASP A 636 18.62 17.17 34.54
C ASP A 636 19.99 17.22 35.24
N ARG A 637 21.11 17.21 34.48
CA ARG A 637 22.49 17.16 35.01
C ARG A 637 23.29 18.43 34.77
N VAL A 638 22.99 19.17 33.71
CA VAL A 638 23.71 20.38 33.33
C VAL A 638 22.93 21.60 33.80
N ASP A 639 23.63 22.53 34.45
CA ASP A 639 23.03 23.79 34.88
C ASP A 639 22.77 24.71 33.67
N PRO A 640 21.59 25.35 33.56
CA PRO A 640 21.29 26.24 32.45
C PRO A 640 22.28 27.39 32.23
N SER A 641 23.01 27.81 33.26
CA SER A 641 24.02 28.88 33.19
C SER A 641 25.21 28.57 32.29
N VAL A 642 25.43 27.30 31.94
CA VAL A 642 26.47 26.86 30.98
C VAL A 642 26.26 27.45 29.58
N TYR A 643 25.01 27.80 29.25
CA TYR A 643 24.68 28.47 28.01
C TYR A 643 24.61 29.98 28.24
N THR A 644 25.68 30.69 27.91
CA THR A 644 25.73 32.15 27.88
C THR A 644 25.58 32.64 26.44
N PHE A 645 24.70 33.62 26.23
CA PHE A 645 24.61 34.31 24.95
C PHE A 645 25.78 35.29 24.84
N ASP A 646 26.29 35.52 23.63
CA ASP A 646 27.09 36.72 23.35
C ASP A 646 26.32 37.92 23.90
N LYS A 647 26.99 38.71 24.76
CA LYS A 647 26.37 39.69 25.66
C LYS A 647 25.15 40.35 25.01
N PRO A 648 23.95 40.28 25.63
CA PRO A 648 22.79 40.97 25.09
C PRO A 648 23.18 42.44 24.90
N CYS A 649 22.98 42.95 23.69
CA CYS A 649 23.11 44.39 23.46
C CYS A 649 22.05 45.02 24.36
N VAL A 650 22.47 45.69 25.44
CA VAL A 650 21.56 46.47 26.28
C VAL A 650 20.83 47.38 25.31
N ALA A 651 19.50 47.23 25.24
CA ALA A 651 18.71 47.90 24.23
C ALA A 651 18.98 49.41 24.33
N ALA A 652 19.42 50.00 23.22
CA ALA A 652 19.73 51.42 23.15
C ALA A 652 18.55 52.27 23.65
N ALA A 653 18.80 53.51 24.07
CA ALA A 653 17.77 54.37 24.64
C ALA A 653 16.56 54.57 23.69
N ASP A 654 16.80 54.46 22.39
CA ASP A 654 15.87 54.58 21.26
C ASP A 654 15.38 53.23 20.68
N ALA A 655 15.69 52.11 21.33
CA ALA A 655 15.29 50.79 20.86
C ALA A 655 13.75 50.64 20.80
N LEU A 656 13.26 50.05 19.72
CA LEU A 656 11.84 49.79 19.52
C LEU A 656 11.30 48.84 20.60
N THR A 657 10.10 49.13 21.07
CA THR A 657 9.37 48.34 22.06
C THR A 657 8.37 47.40 21.38
N VAL A 658 8.33 46.14 21.82
CA VAL A 658 7.40 45.12 21.31
C VAL A 658 6.55 44.58 22.46
N ALA A 659 5.24 44.52 22.26
CA ALA A 659 4.33 43.86 23.18
C ALA A 659 4.13 42.40 22.78
N VAL A 660 4.32 41.47 23.70
CA VAL A 660 4.04 40.04 23.50
C VAL A 660 2.90 39.64 24.43
N ILE A 661 1.79 39.15 23.87
CA ILE A 661 0.61 38.77 24.63
C ILE A 661 0.56 37.24 24.81
N GLY A 662 0.63 36.80 26.07
CA GLY A 662 0.65 35.40 26.51
C GLY A 662 2.07 34.91 26.80
N ALA A 663 2.34 34.50 28.04
CA ALA A 663 3.63 33.97 28.47
C ALA A 663 3.69 32.44 28.43
N GLY A 664 3.08 31.84 27.41
CA GLY A 664 3.27 30.42 27.06
C GLY A 664 4.58 30.18 26.28
N PRO A 665 4.85 28.93 25.83
CA PRO A 665 6.08 28.58 25.11
C PRO A 665 6.40 29.51 23.93
N ALA A 666 5.40 29.81 23.11
CA ALA A 666 5.58 30.67 21.93
C ALA A 666 5.90 32.13 22.32
N GLY A 667 5.19 32.69 23.30
CA GLY A 667 5.41 34.07 23.74
C GLY A 667 6.74 34.24 24.47
N LEU A 668 7.10 33.30 25.35
CA LEU A 668 8.41 33.26 26.02
C LEU A 668 9.55 33.16 24.99
N SER A 669 9.41 32.31 23.97
CA SER A 669 10.40 32.17 22.91
C SER A 669 10.52 33.45 22.08
N ALA A 670 9.38 34.06 21.70
CA ALA A 670 9.37 35.31 20.95
C ALA A 670 10.03 36.45 21.74
N ALA A 671 9.65 36.61 23.01
CA ALA A 671 10.25 37.62 23.89
C ALA A 671 11.75 37.41 24.05
N HIS A 672 12.17 36.17 24.27
CA HIS A 672 13.59 35.80 24.37
C HIS A 672 14.37 36.17 23.10
N TYR A 673 13.95 35.70 21.92
CA TYR A 673 14.67 35.96 20.67
C TYR A 673 14.60 37.42 20.19
N LEU A 674 13.55 38.17 20.54
CA LEU A 674 13.50 39.61 20.31
C LEU A 674 14.47 40.36 21.23
N SER A 675 14.54 39.97 22.51
CA SER A 675 15.45 40.59 23.48
C SER A 675 16.92 40.44 23.09
N LEU A 676 17.30 39.30 22.52
CA LEU A 676 18.65 39.02 22.02
C LEU A 676 19.01 39.84 20.78
N ARG A 677 18.00 40.29 20.02
CA ARG A 677 18.18 41.20 18.87
C ARG A 677 18.20 42.68 19.29
N GLY A 678 18.16 42.98 20.60
CA GLY A 678 18.25 44.34 21.13
C GLY A 678 16.92 45.09 21.23
N TYR A 679 15.78 44.42 21.06
CA TYR A 679 14.46 45.02 21.26
C TYR A 679 14.08 45.03 22.75
N ARG A 680 13.37 46.08 23.18
CA ARG A 680 12.69 46.09 24.48
C ARG A 680 11.37 45.35 24.36
N VAL A 681 11.12 44.37 25.22
CA VAL A 681 9.91 43.55 25.13
C VAL A 681 9.12 43.67 26.42
N THR A 682 7.82 43.94 26.32
CA THR A 682 6.89 43.74 27.44
C THR A 682 6.07 42.48 27.21
N LEU A 683 6.24 41.50 28.09
CA LEU A 683 5.55 40.22 28.05
C LEU A 683 4.36 40.27 29.01
N PHE A 684 3.15 40.18 28.46
CA PHE A 684 1.90 40.20 29.21
C PHE A 684 1.38 38.79 29.44
N GLU A 685 0.98 38.48 30.67
CA GLU A 685 0.37 37.20 31.07
C GLU A 685 -0.93 37.45 31.82
N ALA A 686 -1.96 36.68 31.49
CA ALA A 686 -3.27 36.79 32.13
C ALA A 686 -3.29 36.17 33.53
N GLU A 687 -2.48 35.13 33.75
CA GLU A 687 -2.32 34.46 35.03
C GLU A 687 -1.31 35.17 35.95
N ALA A 688 -1.22 34.69 37.20
CA ALA A 688 -0.31 35.26 38.21
C ALA A 688 1.18 34.95 37.93
N GLU A 689 1.48 33.86 37.22
CA GLU A 689 2.84 33.46 36.88
C GLU A 689 2.97 33.11 35.37
N PRO A 690 4.15 33.35 34.76
CA PRO A 690 4.41 33.00 33.36
C PRO A 690 4.55 31.48 33.18
N GLY A 691 4.22 30.98 31.99
CA GLY A 691 4.28 29.56 31.63
C GLY A 691 3.08 29.10 30.81
N GLY A 692 1.97 29.84 30.86
CA GLY A 692 0.75 29.56 30.09
C GLY A 692 0.29 28.10 30.24
N MET A 693 0.03 27.43 29.11
CA MET A 693 -0.44 26.04 29.09
C MET A 693 0.53 25.02 29.71
N LEU A 694 1.83 25.33 29.81
CA LEU A 694 2.80 24.45 30.49
C LEU A 694 2.47 24.30 31.98
N LEU A 695 2.02 25.38 32.62
CA LEU A 695 1.64 25.38 34.02
C LEU A 695 0.16 25.10 34.21
N ALA A 696 -0.69 25.62 33.33
CA ALA A 696 -2.14 25.48 33.42
C ALA A 696 -2.62 24.06 33.11
N ALA A 697 -2.12 23.42 32.05
CA ALA A 697 -2.69 22.17 31.55
C ALA A 697 -1.83 20.93 31.83
N ILE A 698 -0.52 21.08 32.07
CA ILE A 698 0.35 19.93 32.32
C ILE A 698 0.49 19.71 33.83
N PRO A 699 0.13 18.52 34.36
CA PRO A 699 0.29 18.22 35.78
C PRO A 699 1.76 18.12 36.21
N SER A 700 2.01 18.36 37.51
CA SER A 700 3.35 18.44 38.09
C SER A 700 4.16 17.13 38.03
N TYR A 701 3.49 15.98 37.99
CA TYR A 701 4.16 14.68 37.87
C TYR A 701 4.76 14.45 36.48
N ARG A 702 4.22 15.08 35.44
CA ARG A 702 4.74 15.01 34.07
C ARG A 702 5.71 16.16 33.79
N LEU A 703 5.39 17.36 34.28
CA LEU A 703 6.26 18.53 34.23
C LEU A 703 6.41 19.16 35.62
N PRO A 704 7.48 18.85 36.36
CA PRO A 704 7.73 19.44 37.67
C PRO A 704 7.74 20.97 37.60
N ARG A 705 7.02 21.61 38.53
CA ARG A 705 6.85 23.08 38.55
C ARG A 705 8.18 23.81 38.68
N GLU A 706 9.09 23.27 39.48
CA GLU A 706 10.43 23.82 39.67
C GLU A 706 11.25 23.84 38.38
N VAL A 707 11.15 22.78 37.56
CA VAL A 707 11.84 22.71 36.25
C VAL A 707 11.28 23.77 35.32
N ALA A 708 9.95 23.88 35.20
CA ALA A 708 9.32 24.87 34.35
C ALA A 708 9.67 26.30 34.78
N ARG A 709 9.57 26.62 36.08
CA ARG A 709 9.93 27.95 36.62
C ARG A 709 11.39 28.29 36.38
N ARG A 710 12.30 27.34 36.60
CA ARG A 710 13.74 27.52 36.36
C ARG A 710 14.03 27.89 34.90
N GLU A 711 13.40 27.18 33.95
CA GLU A 711 13.59 27.48 32.53
C GLU A 711 12.98 28.82 32.12
N VAL A 712 11.77 29.13 32.61
CA VAL A 712 11.13 30.41 32.33
C VAL A 712 11.98 31.57 32.84
N SER A 713 12.47 31.49 34.09
CA SER A 713 13.34 32.51 34.67
C SER A 713 14.64 32.70 33.88
N ALA A 714 15.21 31.62 33.32
CA ALA A 714 16.41 31.70 32.49
C ALA A 714 16.19 32.42 31.14
N LEU A 715 14.95 32.64 30.70
CA LEU A 715 14.62 33.38 29.48
C LEU A 715 14.46 34.88 29.69
N ILE A 716 14.16 35.31 30.92
CA ILE A 716 13.91 36.71 31.26
C ILE A 716 15.24 37.40 31.52
N ASN A 717 15.53 38.44 30.74
CA ASN A 717 16.72 39.28 30.90
C ASN A 717 16.32 40.76 31.05
N GLU A 718 17.30 41.65 31.14
CA GLU A 718 17.10 43.10 31.35
C GLU A 718 16.26 43.79 30.26
N ASN A 719 16.21 43.23 29.05
CA ASN A 719 15.43 43.76 27.94
C ASN A 719 13.95 43.30 27.98
N ILE A 720 13.56 42.42 28.91
CA ILE A 720 12.20 41.85 29.02
C ILE A 720 11.53 42.33 30.32
N THR A 721 10.42 43.05 30.18
CA THR A 721 9.53 43.41 31.29
C THR A 721 8.34 42.45 31.33
N LEU A 722 8.20 41.70 32.43
CA LEU A 722 7.07 40.79 32.63
C LEU A 722 5.92 41.49 33.38
N ARG A 723 4.69 41.40 32.85
CA ARG A 723 3.46 41.90 33.48
C ARG A 723 2.42 40.78 33.57
N CYS A 724 2.29 40.19 34.76
CA CYS A 724 1.29 39.16 35.07
C CYS A 724 -0.05 39.77 35.52
N GLY A 725 -1.12 38.98 35.46
CA GLY A 725 -2.47 39.42 35.82
C GLY A 725 -3.13 40.37 34.82
N VAL A 726 -2.57 40.52 33.61
CA VAL A 726 -3.04 41.46 32.57
C VAL A 726 -3.64 40.69 31.41
N LYS A 727 -4.93 40.90 31.15
CA LYS A 727 -5.71 40.19 30.14
C LYS A 727 -6.08 41.09 28.97
N LEU A 728 -5.70 40.66 27.76
CA LEU A 728 -6.12 41.30 26.51
C LEU A 728 -7.65 41.28 26.38
N GLY A 729 -8.24 42.44 26.09
CA GLY A 729 -9.68 42.66 25.98
C GLY A 729 -10.38 43.01 27.30
N ARG A 730 -9.70 42.92 28.44
CA ARG A 730 -10.19 43.41 29.74
C ARG A 730 -9.35 44.57 30.27
N ASP A 731 -8.04 44.35 30.36
CA ASP A 731 -7.09 45.26 31.01
C ASP A 731 -6.27 46.07 29.99
N ILE A 732 -6.05 45.52 28.80
CA ILE A 732 -5.34 46.16 27.67
C ILE A 732 -6.08 45.89 26.35
N THR A 733 -5.97 46.79 25.39
CA THR A 733 -6.49 46.65 24.02
C THR A 733 -5.35 46.74 23.00
N LEU A 734 -5.56 46.24 21.78
CA LEU A 734 -4.54 46.33 20.73
C LEU A 734 -4.23 47.78 20.37
N ASP A 735 -5.27 48.59 20.16
CA ASP A 735 -5.11 50.01 19.82
C ASP A 735 -4.41 50.77 20.95
N GLY A 736 -4.77 50.48 22.21
CA GLY A 736 -4.13 51.10 23.37
C GLY A 736 -2.63 50.79 23.46
N LEU A 737 -2.20 49.57 23.10
CA LEU A 737 -0.77 49.25 23.04
C LEU A 737 -0.05 50.05 21.94
N PHE A 738 -0.66 50.25 20.77
CA PHE A 738 -0.04 51.09 19.75
C PHE A 738 0.02 52.57 20.19
N GLU A 739 -1.00 53.07 20.88
CA GLU A 739 -1.02 54.41 21.48
C GLU A 739 0.03 54.58 22.59
N GLU A 740 0.30 53.53 23.37
CA GLU A 740 1.40 53.48 24.37
C GLU A 740 2.80 53.46 23.74
N GLY A 741 2.90 53.42 22.41
CA GLY A 741 4.15 53.52 21.67
C GLY A 741 4.85 52.19 21.38
N TYR A 742 4.15 51.05 21.52
CA TYR A 742 4.69 49.76 21.05
C TYR A 742 4.72 49.73 19.52
N ALA A 743 5.89 49.41 18.96
CA ALA A 743 6.09 49.35 17.50
C ALA A 743 5.45 48.11 16.86
N ALA A 744 5.26 47.04 17.63
CA ALA A 744 4.63 45.80 17.19
C ALA A 744 3.96 45.06 18.35
N VAL A 745 2.94 44.26 18.03
CA VAL A 745 2.25 43.37 18.97
C VAL A 745 2.28 41.94 18.44
N PHE A 746 2.79 41.01 19.23
CA PHE A 746 2.79 39.56 18.92
C PHE A 746 1.76 38.84 19.79
N LEU A 747 0.80 38.17 19.16
CA LEU A 747 -0.28 37.44 19.84
C LEU A 747 0.07 35.96 19.99
N ALA A 748 0.47 35.55 21.19
CA ALA A 748 0.84 34.18 21.56
C ALA A 748 -0.21 33.52 22.48
N LEU A 749 -1.49 33.62 22.10
CA LEU A 749 -2.64 33.24 22.95
C LEU A 749 -2.76 31.73 23.22
N GLY A 750 -2.10 30.88 22.42
CA GLY A 750 -2.12 29.43 22.54
C GLY A 750 -3.51 28.78 22.35
N ALA A 751 -3.55 27.45 22.43
CA ALA A 751 -4.79 26.67 22.37
C ALA A 751 -5.49 26.64 23.74
N HIS A 752 -6.06 27.78 24.13
CA HIS A 752 -6.68 27.99 25.45
C HIS A 752 -8.17 27.57 25.52
N LYS A 753 -8.73 27.04 24.43
CA LYS A 753 -10.13 26.56 24.35
C LYS A 753 -10.18 25.07 24.05
N SER A 754 -11.06 24.36 24.75
CA SER A 754 -11.35 22.95 24.46
C SER A 754 -12.35 22.81 23.30
N TRP A 755 -12.36 21.63 22.69
CA TRP A 755 -13.36 21.24 21.70
C TRP A 755 -14.66 20.86 22.40
N SER A 756 -15.80 21.21 21.80
CA SER A 756 -17.12 20.73 22.25
C SER A 756 -17.31 19.25 21.92
N LEU A 757 -18.02 18.52 22.78
CA LEU A 757 -18.39 17.13 22.53
C LEU A 757 -19.50 17.02 21.47
N GLY A 758 -20.31 18.07 21.30
CA GLY A 758 -21.38 18.13 20.30
C GLY A 758 -22.56 17.20 20.66
N VAL A 759 -22.73 16.90 21.95
CA VAL A 759 -23.80 16.04 22.46
C VAL A 759 -24.76 16.84 23.33
N LYS A 760 -26.05 16.47 23.31
CA LYS A 760 -27.05 17.13 24.15
C LYS A 760 -26.68 16.97 25.63
N GLY A 761 -26.61 18.08 26.35
CA GLY A 761 -26.30 18.13 27.79
C GLY A 761 -24.83 18.36 28.13
N GLU A 762 -23.99 18.73 27.17
CA GLU A 762 -22.58 19.10 27.44
C GLU A 762 -22.41 20.38 28.29
N GLU A 763 -23.43 21.23 28.35
CA GLU A 763 -23.45 22.47 29.15
C GLU A 763 -24.00 22.28 30.57
N LEU A 764 -24.26 21.03 30.99
CA LEU A 764 -24.82 20.75 32.32
C LEU A 764 -23.78 21.04 33.42
N GLN A 765 -24.25 21.55 34.56
CA GLN A 765 -23.40 21.75 35.74
C GLN A 765 -22.79 20.41 36.18
N GLY A 766 -21.47 20.38 36.35
CA GLY A 766 -20.69 19.18 36.63
C GLY A 766 -20.00 18.57 35.41
N VAL A 767 -20.27 19.09 34.20
CA VAL A 767 -19.50 18.80 32.98
C VAL A 767 -18.49 19.92 32.79
N TYR A 768 -17.21 19.56 32.77
CA TYR A 768 -16.11 20.52 32.61
C TYR A 768 -15.26 20.14 31.42
N SER A 769 -14.73 21.14 30.72
CA SER A 769 -13.71 20.86 29.73
C SER A 769 -12.40 20.45 30.41
N SER A 770 -11.58 19.65 29.71
CA SER A 770 -10.30 19.18 30.25
C SER A 770 -9.37 20.33 30.63
N ILE A 771 -9.35 21.43 29.85
CA ILE A 771 -8.48 22.57 30.11
C ILE A 771 -8.94 23.33 31.35
N GLU A 772 -10.25 23.58 31.50
CA GLU A 772 -10.79 24.26 32.69
C GLU A 772 -10.52 23.45 33.96
N PHE A 773 -10.81 22.15 33.93
CA PHE A 773 -10.59 21.26 35.06
C PHE A 773 -9.10 21.19 35.46
N LEU A 774 -8.21 21.00 34.49
CA LEU A 774 -6.78 20.93 34.76
C LEU A 774 -6.24 22.28 35.26
N LYS A 775 -6.70 23.40 34.69
CA LYS A 775 -6.28 24.74 35.11
C LYS A 775 -6.70 25.07 36.54
N ALA A 776 -7.95 24.75 36.89
CA ALA A 776 -8.49 24.96 38.24
C ALA A 776 -7.64 24.24 39.30
N PHE A 777 -7.28 22.98 39.03
CA PHE A 777 -6.41 22.22 39.92
C PHE A 777 -4.96 22.75 39.91
N ASN A 778 -4.37 22.93 38.73
CA ASN A 778 -2.95 23.20 38.58
C ASN A 778 -2.52 24.60 39.03
N LEU A 779 -3.35 25.62 38.79
CA LEU A 779 -3.04 27.01 39.12
C LEU A 779 -3.67 27.46 40.44
N HIS A 780 -4.86 26.95 40.76
CA HIS A 780 -5.66 27.43 41.89
C HIS A 780 -5.82 26.40 43.01
N GLY A 781 -5.37 25.15 42.81
CA GLY A 781 -5.49 24.07 43.80
C GLY A 781 -6.93 23.59 44.00
N GLU A 782 -7.84 23.91 43.09
CA GLU A 782 -9.26 23.60 43.23
C GLU A 782 -9.55 22.13 42.93
N GLN A 783 -10.33 21.49 43.81
CA GLN A 783 -10.73 20.09 43.67
C GLN A 783 -12.21 20.00 43.27
N TRP A 784 -12.46 19.88 41.96
CA TRP A 784 -13.81 19.84 41.39
C TRP A 784 -14.38 18.43 41.25
N ALA A 785 -13.54 17.40 41.24
CA ALA A 785 -13.96 16.02 41.03
C ALA A 785 -14.50 15.41 42.33
N ARG A 786 -15.67 14.77 42.25
CA ARG A 786 -16.33 14.09 43.39
C ARG A 786 -17.08 12.85 42.93
N GLY A 787 -17.17 11.83 43.79
CA GLY A 787 -17.90 10.60 43.54
C GLY A 787 -17.33 9.80 42.36
N ARG A 788 -18.20 9.37 41.45
CA ARG A 788 -17.82 8.62 40.24
C ARG A 788 -17.63 9.57 39.07
N VAL A 789 -16.43 9.60 38.50
CA VAL A 789 -16.03 10.55 37.46
C VAL A 789 -15.86 9.83 36.13
N GLY A 790 -16.50 10.34 35.08
CA GLY A 790 -16.31 9.89 33.70
C GLY A 790 -15.49 10.91 32.91
N ILE A 791 -14.44 10.46 32.23
CA ILE A 791 -13.61 11.27 31.34
C ILE A 791 -13.82 10.80 29.91
N ILE A 792 -14.19 11.70 29.00
CA ILE A 792 -14.46 11.36 27.61
C ILE A 792 -13.28 11.80 26.74
N GLY A 793 -12.59 10.83 26.12
CA GLY A 793 -11.47 11.09 25.20
C GLY A 793 -10.26 10.19 25.45
N GLY A 794 -9.34 10.13 24.49
CA GLY A 794 -8.13 9.29 24.56
C GLY A 794 -6.81 10.03 24.33
N GLY A 795 -6.82 11.37 24.35
CA GLY A 795 -5.61 12.19 24.21
C GLY A 795 -4.92 12.44 25.56
N ASN A 796 -3.70 12.98 25.51
CA ASN A 796 -2.90 13.28 26.72
C ASN A 796 -3.66 14.13 27.76
N SER A 797 -4.44 15.12 27.33
CA SER A 797 -5.25 15.94 28.26
C SER A 797 -6.37 15.15 28.95
N ALA A 798 -6.92 14.12 28.31
CA ALA A 798 -7.93 13.26 28.93
C ALA A 798 -7.29 12.34 29.97
N VAL A 799 -6.14 11.75 29.65
CA VAL A 799 -5.36 10.93 30.59
C VAL A 799 -4.88 11.77 31.78
N ASP A 800 -4.39 12.99 31.53
CA ASP A 800 -4.00 13.94 32.58
C ASP A 800 -5.19 14.28 33.50
N ALA A 801 -6.37 14.59 32.92
CA ALA A 801 -7.56 14.88 33.70
C ALA A 801 -8.01 13.68 34.54
N ALA A 802 -7.92 12.45 34.00
CA ALA A 802 -8.26 11.24 34.73
C ALA A 802 -7.33 11.00 35.93
N ARG A 803 -6.02 11.13 35.72
CA ARG A 803 -4.99 10.98 36.77
C ARG A 803 -5.05 12.10 37.81
N VAL A 804 -5.42 13.32 37.41
CA VAL A 804 -5.69 14.40 38.37
C VAL A 804 -6.96 14.12 39.17
N ALA A 805 -8.04 13.63 38.53
CA ALA A 805 -9.30 13.36 39.19
C ALA A 805 -9.17 12.25 40.24
N ILE A 806 -8.52 11.12 39.92
CA ILE A 806 -8.39 9.97 40.86
C ILE A 806 -7.60 10.33 42.13
N ARG A 807 -6.77 11.39 42.08
CA ARG A 807 -5.97 11.86 43.21
C ARG A 807 -6.67 12.89 44.10
N GLN A 808 -7.92 13.25 43.80
CA GLN A 808 -8.71 14.16 44.64
C GLN A 808 -9.42 13.39 45.75
N ALA A 809 -9.56 14.03 46.92
CA ALA A 809 -9.96 13.34 48.16
C ALA A 809 -11.36 12.72 48.12
N ASP A 810 -12.29 13.34 47.37
CA ASP A 810 -13.72 12.98 47.34
C ASP A 810 -14.09 12.08 46.14
N VAL A 811 -13.13 11.44 45.46
CA VAL A 811 -13.36 10.61 44.27
C VAL A 811 -13.40 9.12 44.62
N GLU A 812 -14.49 8.45 44.25
CA GLU A 812 -14.71 7.01 44.45
C GLU A 812 -14.10 6.17 43.33
N SER A 813 -14.23 6.61 42.08
CA SER A 813 -13.72 5.90 40.90
C SER A 813 -13.65 6.81 39.69
N VAL A 814 -12.69 6.57 38.80
CA VAL A 814 -12.56 7.27 37.51
C VAL A 814 -12.65 6.27 36.36
N ALA A 815 -13.49 6.57 35.37
CA ALA A 815 -13.57 5.83 34.12
C ALA A 815 -13.16 6.71 32.93
N LEU A 816 -12.22 6.22 32.12
CA LEU A 816 -11.79 6.85 30.86
C LEU A 816 -12.52 6.19 29.69
N LEU A 817 -13.39 6.93 29.02
CA LEU A 817 -14.27 6.47 27.95
C LEU A 817 -13.69 6.86 26.59
N TYR A 818 -13.37 5.88 25.75
CA TYR A 818 -12.77 6.11 24.44
C TYR A 818 -13.48 5.36 23.32
N ARG A 819 -13.74 6.05 22.21
CA ARG A 819 -14.53 5.54 21.07
C ARG A 819 -13.83 4.50 20.19
N ARG A 820 -12.56 4.20 20.46
CA ARG A 820 -11.69 3.32 19.66
C ARG A 820 -10.94 2.37 20.59
N THR A 821 -10.09 1.52 20.04
CA THR A 821 -9.25 0.60 20.82
C THR A 821 -8.15 1.35 21.59
N CYS A 822 -7.53 0.68 22.57
CA CYS A 822 -6.42 1.24 23.35
C CYS A 822 -5.22 1.59 22.45
N ASP A 823 -4.91 0.73 21.47
CA ASP A 823 -3.79 0.91 20.53
C ASP A 823 -3.94 2.14 19.63
N GLU A 824 -5.17 2.62 19.47
CA GLU A 824 -5.53 3.80 18.69
C GLU A 824 -5.62 5.08 19.54
N MET A 825 -5.29 5.03 20.83
CA MET A 825 -5.26 6.21 21.69
C MET A 825 -4.11 7.15 21.27
N PRO A 826 -4.37 8.46 21.08
CA PRO A 826 -3.31 9.43 20.81
C PRO A 826 -2.39 9.72 22.00
N ALA A 827 -2.82 9.38 23.22
CA ALA A 827 -2.01 9.56 24.43
C ALA A 827 -0.72 8.71 24.39
N TYR A 828 0.30 9.14 25.15
CA TYR A 828 1.52 8.36 25.28
C TYR A 828 1.22 7.04 26.01
N ALA A 829 1.74 5.92 25.49
CA ALA A 829 1.49 4.59 26.04
C ALA A 829 1.86 4.53 27.53
N GLU A 830 3.03 5.07 27.89
CA GLU A 830 3.49 5.13 29.29
C GLU A 830 2.54 5.91 30.24
N GLU A 831 1.77 6.87 29.72
CA GLU A 831 0.80 7.63 30.51
C GLU A 831 -0.53 6.89 30.64
N VAL A 832 -0.92 6.12 29.60
CA VAL A 832 -2.08 5.24 29.65
C VAL A 832 -1.82 4.08 30.61
N ASP A 833 -0.64 3.47 30.56
CA ASP A 833 -0.22 2.40 31.47
C ASP A 833 -0.23 2.89 32.92
N ALA A 834 0.39 4.06 33.18
CA ALA A 834 0.38 4.67 34.51
C ALA A 834 -1.05 5.02 35.00
N ALA A 835 -1.96 5.40 34.11
CA ALA A 835 -3.35 5.65 34.48
C ALA A 835 -4.06 4.35 34.91
N ILE A 836 -3.82 3.25 34.21
CA ILE A 836 -4.37 1.93 34.54
C ILE A 836 -3.79 1.43 35.87
N GLU A 837 -2.48 1.60 36.09
CA GLU A 837 -1.82 1.27 37.37
C GLU A 837 -2.38 2.08 38.55
N GLU A 838 -2.80 3.32 38.32
CA GLU A 838 -3.47 4.17 39.31
C GLU A 838 -4.94 3.78 39.56
N GLY A 839 -5.45 2.71 38.92
CA GLY A 839 -6.80 2.20 39.12
C GLY A 839 -7.87 2.88 38.27
N ILE A 840 -7.49 3.64 37.24
CA ILE A 840 -8.44 4.24 36.29
C ILE A 840 -8.98 3.16 35.36
N ARG A 841 -10.31 3.04 35.28
CA ARG A 841 -10.96 2.05 34.41
C ARG A 841 -11.01 2.58 32.97
N LEU A 842 -10.30 1.94 32.06
CA LEU A 842 -10.39 2.24 30.63
C LEU A 842 -11.55 1.47 29.98
N GLU A 843 -12.50 2.18 29.38
CA GLU A 843 -13.58 1.60 28.58
C GLU A 843 -13.42 2.05 27.12
N THR A 844 -13.04 1.10 26.26
CA THR A 844 -12.83 1.30 24.82
C THR A 844 -14.07 0.96 24.02
N LEU A 845 -14.13 1.43 22.77
CA LEU A 845 -15.27 1.25 21.86
C LEU A 845 -16.59 1.83 22.40
N VAL A 846 -16.52 2.86 23.25
CA VAL A 846 -17.69 3.54 23.84
C VAL A 846 -17.73 5.01 23.39
N SER A 847 -18.90 5.49 22.99
CA SER A 847 -19.10 6.90 22.60
C SER A 847 -20.34 7.48 23.28
N PRO A 848 -20.27 8.69 23.86
CA PRO A 848 -21.42 9.32 24.51
C PRO A 848 -22.46 9.75 23.47
N VAL A 849 -23.73 9.46 23.74
CA VAL A 849 -24.86 9.89 22.88
C VAL A 849 -25.55 11.15 23.43
N ARG A 850 -25.60 11.28 24.77
CA ARG A 850 -26.15 12.43 25.50
C ARG A 850 -25.67 12.42 26.95
N ILE A 851 -25.67 13.58 27.59
CA ILE A 851 -25.43 13.77 29.03
C ILE A 851 -26.72 14.27 29.67
N ARG A 852 -27.12 13.72 30.82
CA ARG A 852 -28.31 14.12 31.58
C ARG A 852 -28.14 13.82 33.06
N TYR A 853 -28.79 14.61 33.92
CA TYR A 853 -29.01 14.20 35.30
C TYR A 853 -29.86 12.92 35.33
N ILE A 854 -29.50 12.00 36.22
CA ILE A 854 -30.24 10.76 36.46
C ILE A 854 -31.27 11.01 37.55
#